data_AF-A0AA43BX96-F1
#
_entry.id   AF-A0AA43BX96-F1
#
_cell.length_a   1.000
_cell.length_b   1.000
_cell.length_c   1.000
_cell.angle_alpha   90.00
_cell.angle_beta   90.00
_cell.angle_gamma   90.00
#
_symmetry.space_group_name_H-M   'P 1'
#
loop_
_entity.id
_entity.type
_entity.pdbx_description
1 polymer ?
#
loop_
_entity_poly.entity_id
_entity_poly.type
_entity_poly.pdbx_seq_one_letter_code
_entity_poly.pdbx_strand_id
1 'polypeptide(L)'
;MLRHFPMNALRSTAFAVFLVAAACSSQDNTPCPQAADTRVARGWDRYRNDRIDDATASFENALQRCPVHLGATVGAGYGYLRASRLVEARRQFERALDLAPQTVDALQGLALIATRRGNGSEARRLFTEVLTLVPDHAEAREQLDGLGTPPAWPQLVVPDTLVLTSRTRGDGFQVFHRGRWRPFYIKGVNLGAALPGKFPSQFPDSLTYAGWIDDIAEMGANTIRVYTIHPPHFYEALAEHNRTHGDRPLWLVHGVWAELPPDHDFDDPDWSEQFTDAMQHVVDLVHGRADILPRRGHASGFYTADVSRWTLAYILGREWEPFAVDTFNLTHPNRTSWLGTYLTVASATAMDVWLAQVSERIIAYESETYRHQRPVAYTNWPTLDPLTHPTETSVAEELAIRKARGGDTTFIPMEYDNDLVSIDPSLVRATDAYRAGVFASYHAYPYYPDFMVVGGGYAEYLHRLKAHHAGMPVVIAEYGVPASLGIAHLSDTGWHHGGHTEAEKARIDAEATALIHASGMAGGMLFAWIDEWFKKNWVVIDFELPRERNRFWLSRLNAEQQYGVIAIEPKPRLSGSTLADRLTMWQTVPAVYEDNLRALADEAYLHLLFDPQGRGLPDTLFVGLDIADRRRGTTRWPAKADSRLPIGVEFTIVATPSEVRVLADPNANPFRIERMRVVTDPVTVPPITNPPPGMFVGPYLQHYNLPLRGRRRDDTGYDSLRVIINRRRFARDGTEYAAVGYDRSILPAGAAPDGFWELDSASGTVEIRIPWTLINVADPSSLQVLSSTADTADGFVPRPIESIGVVAAARFSDGAWQQWPVGRTPVARFRWEPWEVPRWRARRRPVFDAMQRVFSQLDQRVAGR
;
A
#
# COMPACT_ATOMS: atom_id res chain seq x y z
N MET A 1 -21.17 44.91 -34.50
CA MET A 1 -21.20 45.69 -35.77
C MET A 1 -21.05 44.72 -36.92
N LEU A 2 -21.85 44.94 -37.97
CA LEU A 2 -22.24 44.06 -39.08
C LEU A 2 -21.11 43.56 -40.02
N ARG A 3 -21.25 42.30 -40.52
CA ARG A 3 -21.37 41.85 -41.95
C ARG A 3 -20.87 40.37 -42.09
N HIS A 4 -21.71 39.33 -42.22
CA HIS A 4 -22.43 38.77 -43.40
C HIS A 4 -21.56 38.27 -44.59
N PHE A 5 -21.39 36.93 -44.67
CA PHE A 5 -21.53 35.93 -45.78
C PHE A 5 -21.02 36.24 -47.24
N PRO A 6 -20.78 35.25 -48.17
CA PRO A 6 -21.35 33.89 -48.22
C PRO A 6 -20.48 32.69 -48.70
N MET A 7 -21.09 31.50 -48.54
CA MET A 7 -20.81 30.23 -49.23
C MET A 7 -21.29 30.23 -50.69
N ASN A 8 -20.62 29.42 -51.55
CA ASN A 8 -21.17 28.51 -52.58
C ASN A 8 -20.05 28.17 -53.60
N ALA A 9 -20.02 27.08 -54.37
CA ALA A 9 -20.52 25.70 -54.30
C ALA A 9 -20.06 25.01 -55.61
N LEU A 10 -19.89 23.68 -55.57
CA LEU A 10 -20.03 22.69 -56.66
C LEU A 10 -18.94 22.47 -57.76
N ARG A 11 -18.43 21.22 -57.76
CA ARG A 11 -18.53 20.16 -58.81
C ARG A 11 -17.26 19.67 -59.54
N SER A 12 -16.94 18.41 -59.21
CA SER A 12 -16.79 17.25 -60.11
C SER A 12 -15.42 16.84 -60.68
N THR A 13 -15.10 15.57 -60.38
CA THR A 13 -14.41 14.54 -61.18
C THR A 13 -12.92 14.69 -61.52
N ALA A 14 -12.07 13.81 -60.97
CA ALA A 14 -11.56 12.63 -61.70
C ALA A 14 -10.51 11.87 -60.87
N PHE A 15 -10.58 10.54 -60.96
CA PHE A 15 -9.55 9.58 -60.55
C PHE A 15 -8.18 9.94 -61.17
N ALA A 16 -7.14 10.07 -60.34
CA ALA A 16 -5.76 9.94 -60.78
C ALA A 16 -4.93 9.34 -59.65
N VAL A 17 -4.54 8.09 -59.86
CA VAL A 17 -3.45 7.40 -59.16
C VAL A 17 -2.20 8.28 -59.25
N PHE A 18 -1.71 8.80 -58.14
CA PHE A 18 -0.36 9.35 -58.05
C PHE A 18 0.49 8.43 -57.17
N LEU A 19 1.34 7.66 -57.85
CA LEU A 19 2.64 7.27 -57.33
C LEU A 19 3.34 8.53 -56.79
N VAL A 20 3.41 8.67 -55.47
CA VAL A 20 4.46 9.52 -54.89
C VAL A 20 5.74 8.70 -55.00
N ALA A 21 6.44 8.95 -56.10
CA ALA A 21 7.84 8.58 -56.23
C ALA A 21 8.59 9.08 -54.99
N ALA A 22 9.41 8.20 -54.44
CA ALA A 22 10.35 8.49 -53.38
C ALA A 22 11.09 9.80 -53.68
N ALA A 23 10.81 10.83 -52.90
CA ALA A 23 11.76 11.90 -52.70
C ALA A 23 12.88 11.30 -51.86
N CYS A 24 13.89 10.73 -52.53
CA CYS A 24 15.20 10.58 -51.92
C CYS A 24 15.61 11.96 -51.41
N SER A 25 15.61 12.13 -50.10
CA SER A 25 16.29 13.24 -49.45
C SER A 25 17.77 13.12 -49.82
N SER A 26 18.21 13.94 -50.76
CA SER A 26 19.63 14.24 -50.91
C SER A 26 20.10 14.77 -49.56
N GLN A 27 21.00 14.03 -48.89
CA GLN A 27 21.78 14.57 -47.79
C GLN A 27 22.52 15.81 -48.33
N ASP A 28 22.07 17.00 -47.93
CA ASP A 28 22.82 18.23 -48.15
C ASP A 28 24.12 18.11 -47.37
N ASN A 29 25.17 17.70 -48.09
CA ASN A 29 26.52 17.50 -47.58
C ASN A 29 27.23 18.85 -47.38
N THR A 30 26.54 19.82 -46.77
CA THR A 30 27.14 21.11 -46.40
C THR A 30 28.02 20.89 -45.17
N PRO A 31 29.33 21.15 -45.24
CA PRO A 31 30.21 20.99 -44.08
C PRO A 31 29.74 21.84 -42.91
N CYS A 32 29.71 21.28 -41.70
CA CYS A 32 29.35 22.04 -40.51
C CYS A 32 30.26 23.27 -40.36
N PRO A 33 29.73 24.44 -39.97
CA PRO A 33 30.55 25.62 -39.74
C PRO A 33 31.56 25.38 -38.61
N GLN A 34 32.80 25.88 -38.74
CA GLN A 34 33.85 25.79 -37.71
C GLN A 34 33.40 26.33 -36.33
N ALA A 35 32.44 27.25 -36.33
CA ALA A 35 31.82 27.78 -35.11
C ALA A 35 31.02 26.72 -34.32
N ALA A 36 30.55 25.64 -34.96
CA ALA A 36 29.94 24.48 -34.31
C ALA A 36 31.03 23.60 -33.68
N ASP A 37 32.10 23.26 -34.40
CA ASP A 37 33.24 22.48 -33.87
C ASP A 37 33.86 23.13 -32.63
N THR A 38 34.02 24.47 -32.68
CA THR A 38 34.55 25.25 -31.55
C THR A 38 33.67 25.14 -30.30
N ARG A 39 32.35 25.03 -30.49
CA ARG A 39 31.39 24.86 -29.38
C ARG A 39 31.40 23.43 -28.84
N VAL A 40 31.57 22.43 -29.70
CA VAL A 40 31.75 21.03 -29.29
C VAL A 40 33.00 20.88 -28.42
N ALA A 41 34.13 21.46 -28.85
CA ALA A 41 35.37 21.45 -28.06
C ALA A 41 35.16 22.09 -26.67
N ARG A 42 34.51 23.26 -26.61
CA ARG A 42 34.16 23.92 -25.33
C ARG A 42 33.20 23.07 -24.49
N GLY A 43 32.25 22.39 -25.12
CA GLY A 43 31.33 21.46 -24.47
C GLY A 43 32.07 20.35 -23.76
N TRP A 44 33.01 19.70 -24.44
CA TRP A 44 33.85 18.65 -23.84
C TRP A 44 34.76 19.17 -22.73
N ASP A 45 35.34 20.36 -22.88
CA ASP A 45 36.13 20.98 -21.81
C ASP A 45 35.28 21.25 -20.57
N ARG A 46 34.05 21.73 -20.74
CA ARG A 46 33.10 21.94 -19.63
C ARG A 46 32.69 20.62 -19.00
N TYR A 47 32.43 19.59 -19.81
CA TYR A 47 32.05 18.25 -19.36
C TYR A 47 33.15 17.63 -18.47
N ARG A 48 34.41 17.72 -18.88
CA ARG A 48 35.56 17.22 -18.09
C ARG A 48 35.80 17.99 -16.80
N ASN A 49 35.37 19.25 -16.73
CA ASN A 49 35.44 20.09 -15.52
C ASN A 49 34.15 20.02 -14.67
N ASP A 50 33.33 18.99 -14.87
CA ASP A 50 32.07 18.74 -14.13
C ASP A 50 31.02 19.87 -14.22
N ARG A 51 31.11 20.72 -15.25
CA ARG A 51 30.10 21.74 -15.56
C ARG A 51 29.10 21.19 -16.58
N ILE A 52 28.26 20.25 -16.13
CA ILE A 52 27.39 19.45 -17.01
C ILE A 52 26.34 20.30 -17.73
N ASP A 53 25.71 21.25 -17.06
CA ASP A 53 24.71 22.13 -17.68
C ASP A 53 25.34 23.03 -18.75
N ASP A 54 26.48 23.64 -18.43
CA ASP A 54 27.23 24.47 -19.37
C ASP A 54 27.73 23.66 -20.58
N ALA A 55 28.10 22.40 -20.37
CA ALA A 55 28.52 21.48 -21.42
C ALA A 55 27.35 21.16 -22.36
N THR A 56 26.22 20.75 -21.78
CA THR A 56 24.99 20.43 -22.51
C THR A 56 24.53 21.62 -23.34
N ALA A 57 24.49 22.82 -22.75
CA ALA A 57 24.16 24.05 -23.45
C ALA A 57 25.11 24.36 -24.62
N SER A 58 26.40 24.01 -24.50
CA SER A 58 27.38 24.19 -25.58
C SER A 58 27.14 23.25 -26.74
N PHE A 59 26.82 21.98 -26.46
CA PHE A 59 26.47 21.00 -27.47
C PHE A 59 25.16 21.35 -28.18
N GLU A 60 24.12 21.75 -27.44
CA GLU A 60 22.87 22.24 -28.01
C GLU A 60 23.08 23.45 -28.92
N ASN A 61 23.93 24.40 -28.51
CA ASN A 61 24.30 25.55 -29.35
C ASN A 61 25.06 25.15 -30.62
N ALA A 62 25.83 24.06 -30.58
CA ALA A 62 26.47 23.51 -31.77
C ALA A 62 25.41 22.87 -32.69
N LEU A 63 24.45 22.13 -32.14
CA LEU A 63 23.34 21.52 -32.88
C LEU A 63 22.39 22.53 -33.51
N GLN A 64 22.17 23.69 -32.89
CA GLN A 64 21.42 24.80 -33.51
C GLN A 64 22.10 25.34 -34.78
N ARG A 65 23.43 25.21 -34.88
CA ARG A 65 24.22 25.71 -36.02
C ARG A 65 24.46 24.64 -37.07
N CYS A 66 24.58 23.39 -36.64
CA CYS A 66 24.69 22.24 -37.53
C CYS A 66 23.89 21.07 -36.93
N PRO A 67 22.62 20.89 -37.33
CA PRO A 67 21.77 19.83 -36.79
C PRO A 67 22.28 18.40 -37.06
N VAL A 68 23.13 18.22 -38.06
CA VAL A 68 23.69 16.90 -38.43
C VAL A 68 25.09 16.67 -37.84
N HIS A 69 25.53 17.50 -36.90
CA HIS A 69 26.87 17.40 -36.32
C HIS A 69 26.98 16.23 -35.32
N LEU A 70 27.53 15.10 -35.76
CA LEU A 70 27.66 13.88 -34.96
C LEU A 70 28.30 14.10 -33.57
N GLY A 71 29.47 14.77 -33.50
CA GLY A 71 30.15 15.02 -32.23
C GLY A 71 29.37 15.92 -31.24
N ALA A 72 28.52 16.82 -31.74
CA ALA A 72 27.64 17.62 -30.90
C ALA A 72 26.44 16.79 -30.41
N THR A 73 25.90 15.92 -31.26
CA THR A 73 24.83 14.98 -30.91
C THR A 73 25.28 14.02 -29.81
N VAL A 74 26.43 13.37 -29.97
CA VAL A 74 27.02 12.48 -28.95
C VAL A 74 27.32 13.24 -27.66
N GLY A 75 27.94 14.43 -27.75
CA GLY A 75 28.23 15.26 -26.58
C GLY A 75 26.97 15.66 -25.80
N ALA A 76 25.89 16.04 -26.50
CA ALA A 76 24.60 16.32 -25.88
C ALA A 76 24.01 15.08 -25.20
N GLY A 77 24.11 13.90 -25.84
CA GLY A 77 23.69 12.62 -25.25
C GLY A 77 24.35 12.34 -23.90
N TYR A 78 25.68 12.48 -23.82
CA TYR A 78 26.41 12.32 -22.57
C TYR A 78 26.10 13.41 -21.54
N GLY A 79 25.89 14.65 -21.99
CA GLY A 79 25.43 15.76 -21.14
C GLY A 79 24.11 15.45 -20.44
N TYR A 80 23.09 15.04 -21.21
CA TYR A 80 21.80 14.61 -20.66
C TYR A 80 21.92 13.37 -19.77
N LEU A 81 22.73 12.38 -20.16
CA LEU A 81 22.96 11.18 -19.36
C LEU A 81 23.55 11.53 -17.98
N ARG A 82 24.54 12.43 -17.91
CA ARG A 82 25.10 12.92 -16.63
C ARG A 82 24.09 13.72 -15.82
N ALA A 83 23.20 14.46 -16.48
CA ALA A 83 22.09 15.16 -15.84
C ALA A 83 20.91 14.25 -15.46
N SER A 84 21.02 12.93 -15.68
CA SER A 84 19.95 11.93 -15.43
C SER A 84 18.66 12.14 -16.24
N ARG A 85 18.76 12.85 -17.36
CA ARG A 85 17.68 13.07 -18.35
C ARG A 85 17.74 11.97 -19.41
N LEU A 86 17.20 10.80 -19.08
CA LEU A 86 17.47 9.56 -19.81
C LEU A 86 16.77 9.53 -21.17
N VAL A 87 15.54 10.03 -21.27
CA VAL A 87 14.81 10.13 -22.55
C VAL A 87 15.55 11.03 -23.54
N GLU A 88 15.99 12.21 -23.12
CA GLU A 88 16.71 13.12 -23.99
C GLU A 88 18.07 12.56 -24.38
N ALA A 89 18.77 11.90 -23.45
CA ALA A 89 20.03 11.21 -23.74
C ALA A 89 19.85 10.13 -24.80
N ARG A 90 18.86 9.24 -24.61
CA ARG A 90 18.52 8.15 -25.55
C ARG A 90 18.24 8.71 -26.94
N ARG A 91 17.39 9.73 -27.04
CA ARG A 91 17.05 10.40 -28.31
C ARG A 91 18.29 10.94 -29.04
N GLN A 92 19.25 11.52 -28.31
CA GLN A 92 20.49 11.99 -28.96
C GLN A 92 21.35 10.81 -29.44
N PHE A 93 21.50 9.75 -28.65
CA PHE A 93 22.30 8.61 -29.08
C PHE A 93 21.65 7.86 -30.25
N GLU A 94 20.33 7.67 -30.26
CA GLU A 94 19.58 7.12 -31.40
C GLU A 94 19.80 7.98 -32.65
N ARG A 95 19.68 9.31 -32.54
CA ARG A 95 19.99 10.25 -33.63
C ARG A 95 21.44 10.14 -34.11
N ALA A 96 22.40 9.90 -33.22
CA ALA A 96 23.79 9.69 -33.60
C ALA A 96 23.96 8.40 -34.43
N LEU A 97 23.20 7.35 -34.12
CA LEU A 97 23.18 6.10 -34.91
C LEU A 97 22.46 6.30 -36.25
N ASP A 98 21.43 7.13 -36.33
CA ASP A 98 20.80 7.48 -37.62
C ASP A 98 21.77 8.23 -38.54
N LEU A 99 22.59 9.13 -37.97
CA LEU A 99 23.62 9.85 -38.71
C LEU A 99 24.81 8.94 -39.10
N ALA A 100 25.20 8.05 -38.19
CA ALA A 100 26.34 7.14 -38.35
C ALA A 100 26.10 5.83 -37.56
N PRO A 101 25.61 4.75 -38.22
CA PRO A 101 25.14 3.52 -37.55
C PRO A 101 26.16 2.74 -36.70
N GLN A 102 27.45 3.02 -36.85
CA GLN A 102 28.54 2.34 -36.11
C GLN A 102 29.24 3.27 -35.12
N THR A 103 28.55 4.32 -34.65
CA THR A 103 29.10 5.26 -33.67
C THR A 103 29.21 4.57 -32.31
N VAL A 104 30.43 4.13 -31.96
CA VAL A 104 30.75 3.42 -30.71
C VAL A 104 30.26 4.19 -29.47
N ASP A 105 30.52 5.50 -29.41
CA ASP A 105 30.08 6.35 -28.31
C ASP A 105 28.56 6.35 -28.11
N ALA A 106 27.78 6.24 -29.19
CA ALA A 106 26.33 6.23 -29.13
C ALA A 106 25.80 4.87 -28.66
N LEU A 107 26.38 3.77 -29.15
CA LEU A 107 26.06 2.41 -28.67
C LEU A 107 26.38 2.27 -27.17
N GLN A 108 27.55 2.76 -26.73
CA GLN A 108 27.93 2.79 -25.33
C GLN A 108 26.96 3.66 -24.51
N GLY A 109 26.60 4.85 -25.00
CA GLY A 109 25.62 5.73 -24.37
C GLY A 109 24.28 5.04 -24.13
N LEU A 110 23.75 4.31 -25.13
CA LEU A 110 22.52 3.53 -25.00
C LEU A 110 22.68 2.35 -24.02
N ALA A 111 23.83 1.68 -24.00
CA ALA A 111 24.11 0.58 -23.08
C ALA A 111 24.11 1.05 -21.61
N LEU A 112 24.70 2.23 -21.35
CA LEU A 112 24.68 2.88 -20.04
C LEU A 112 23.25 3.29 -19.63
N ILE A 113 22.43 3.77 -20.56
CA ILE A 113 21.01 4.07 -20.31
C ILE A 113 20.24 2.79 -19.94
N ALA A 114 20.41 1.72 -20.72
CA ALA A 114 19.78 0.43 -20.45
C ALA A 114 20.18 -0.11 -19.07
N THR A 115 21.46 0.05 -18.70
CA THR A 115 21.97 -0.31 -17.37
C THR A 115 21.27 0.47 -16.26
N ARG A 116 21.11 1.80 -16.40
CA ARG A 116 20.42 2.64 -15.41
C ARG A 116 18.93 2.31 -15.27
N ARG A 117 18.30 1.88 -16.37
CA ARG A 117 16.88 1.47 -16.40
C ARG A 117 16.66 0.04 -15.91
N GLY A 118 17.75 -0.69 -15.68
CA GLY A 118 17.73 -2.05 -15.18
C GLY A 118 17.49 -3.11 -16.24
N ASN A 119 17.57 -2.76 -17.53
CA ASN A 119 17.39 -3.69 -18.64
C ASN A 119 18.73 -4.34 -19.01
N GLY A 120 19.01 -5.50 -18.39
CA GLY A 120 20.27 -6.22 -18.55
C GLY A 120 20.43 -6.84 -19.94
N SER A 121 19.33 -7.34 -20.51
CA SER A 121 19.30 -7.90 -21.88
C SER A 121 19.78 -6.88 -22.91
N GLU A 122 19.23 -5.67 -22.87
CA GLU A 122 19.55 -4.61 -23.82
C GLU A 122 20.95 -4.04 -23.57
N ALA A 123 21.33 -3.82 -22.32
CA ALA A 123 22.68 -3.36 -21.96
C ALA A 123 23.75 -4.33 -22.49
N ARG A 124 23.55 -5.63 -22.30
CA ARG A 124 24.45 -6.69 -22.75
C ARG A 124 24.57 -6.72 -24.27
N ARG A 125 23.44 -6.64 -24.98
CA ARG A 125 23.41 -6.61 -26.44
C ARG A 125 24.25 -5.44 -26.97
N LEU A 126 24.04 -4.24 -26.43
CA LEU A 126 24.72 -3.02 -26.85
C LEU A 126 26.22 -3.03 -26.50
N PHE A 127 26.62 -3.46 -25.29
CA PHE A 127 28.05 -3.59 -24.96
C PHE A 127 28.75 -4.65 -25.83
N THR A 128 28.06 -5.74 -26.17
CA THR A 128 28.59 -6.76 -27.08
C THR A 128 28.78 -6.19 -28.50
N GLU A 129 27.88 -5.34 -28.95
CA GLU A 129 27.99 -4.64 -30.23
C GLU A 129 29.19 -3.67 -30.25
N VAL A 130 29.39 -2.91 -29.16
CA VAL A 130 30.60 -2.08 -28.96
C VAL A 130 31.88 -2.92 -29.08
N LEU A 131 31.94 -4.06 -28.39
CA LEU A 131 33.11 -4.95 -28.42
C LEU A 131 33.30 -5.68 -29.76
N THR A 132 32.25 -5.77 -30.59
CA THR A 132 32.35 -6.28 -31.95
C THR A 132 33.03 -5.26 -32.87
N LEU A 133 32.73 -3.96 -32.68
CA LEU A 133 33.35 -2.86 -33.43
C LEU A 133 34.76 -2.53 -32.93
N VAL A 134 34.97 -2.55 -31.62
CA VAL A 134 36.24 -2.23 -30.95
C VAL A 134 36.55 -3.31 -29.90
N PRO A 135 37.23 -4.40 -30.30
CA PRO A 135 37.51 -5.53 -29.41
C PRO A 135 38.34 -5.22 -28.16
N ASP A 136 39.09 -4.12 -28.13
CA ASP A 136 39.93 -3.69 -27.01
C ASP A 136 39.30 -2.54 -26.17
N HIS A 137 38.00 -2.26 -26.36
CA HIS A 137 37.29 -1.23 -25.60
C HIS A 137 37.16 -1.59 -24.11
N ALA A 138 38.08 -1.08 -23.30
CA ALA A 138 38.21 -1.45 -21.88
C ALA A 138 36.92 -1.21 -21.06
N GLU A 139 36.29 -0.03 -21.22
CA GLU A 139 35.09 0.33 -20.44
C GLU A 139 33.89 -0.57 -20.78
N ALA A 140 33.58 -0.79 -22.06
CA ALA A 140 32.52 -1.70 -22.48
C ALA A 140 32.74 -3.14 -22.00
N ARG A 141 33.99 -3.62 -21.96
CA ARG A 141 34.32 -4.94 -21.38
C ARG A 141 34.07 -4.97 -19.88
N GLU A 142 34.55 -3.98 -19.14
CA GLU A 142 34.33 -3.86 -17.70
C GLU A 142 32.83 -3.81 -17.37
N GLN A 143 32.05 -3.01 -18.10
CA GLN A 143 30.61 -2.92 -17.93
C GLN A 143 29.93 -4.26 -18.22
N LEU A 144 30.26 -4.91 -19.35
CA LEU A 144 29.69 -6.21 -19.72
C LEU A 144 30.00 -7.32 -18.70
N ASP A 145 31.24 -7.38 -18.21
CA ASP A 145 31.67 -8.32 -17.17
C ASP A 145 30.92 -8.04 -15.86
N GLY A 146 30.71 -6.76 -15.53
CA GLY A 146 29.93 -6.31 -14.36
C GLY A 146 28.45 -6.69 -14.40
N LEU A 147 27.86 -6.92 -15.58
CA LEU A 147 26.48 -7.42 -15.72
C LEU A 147 26.34 -8.91 -15.34
N GLY A 148 27.44 -9.62 -15.06
CA GLY A 148 27.44 -11.06 -14.83
C GLY A 148 27.16 -11.87 -16.10
N THR A 149 27.12 -13.20 -15.98
CA THR A 149 26.87 -14.11 -17.11
C THR A 149 25.44 -14.65 -17.04
N PRO A 150 24.59 -14.42 -18.06
CA PRO A 150 23.24 -14.95 -18.06
C PRO A 150 23.26 -16.48 -18.26
N PRO A 151 22.24 -17.20 -17.78
CA PRO A 151 22.09 -18.61 -18.09
C PRO A 151 21.87 -18.80 -19.59
N ALA A 152 22.13 -20.02 -20.07
CA ALA A 152 21.79 -20.38 -21.45
C ALA A 152 20.26 -20.38 -21.62
N TRP A 153 19.74 -19.33 -22.26
CA TRP A 153 18.33 -19.25 -22.60
C TRP A 153 17.99 -20.27 -23.70
N PRO A 154 16.93 -21.07 -23.56
CA PRO A 154 16.39 -21.80 -24.70
C PRO A 154 16.05 -20.83 -25.84
N GLN A 155 16.23 -21.27 -27.09
CA GLN A 155 15.82 -20.50 -28.25
C GLN A 155 14.34 -20.10 -28.11
N LEU A 156 14.01 -18.83 -28.35
CA LEU A 156 12.62 -18.39 -28.36
C LEU A 156 11.92 -19.06 -29.54
N VAL A 157 10.96 -19.93 -29.23
CA VAL A 157 10.07 -20.52 -30.23
C VAL A 157 8.78 -19.72 -30.20
N VAL A 158 8.68 -18.74 -31.10
CA VAL A 158 7.47 -17.95 -31.29
C VAL A 158 6.43 -18.82 -32.02
N PRO A 159 5.23 -19.05 -31.46
CA PRO A 159 4.21 -19.88 -32.10
C PRO A 159 3.74 -19.32 -33.45
N ASP A 160 3.43 -20.16 -34.44
CA ASP A 160 2.94 -19.68 -35.74
C ASP A 160 1.61 -18.91 -35.64
N THR A 161 0.79 -19.26 -34.65
CA THR A 161 -0.54 -18.67 -34.39
C THR A 161 -0.61 -18.05 -33.00
N LEU A 162 -1.43 -17.00 -32.86
CA LEU A 162 -1.72 -16.37 -31.57
C LEU A 162 -2.19 -17.41 -30.51
N VAL A 163 -1.56 -17.39 -29.34
CA VAL A 163 -1.88 -18.27 -28.20
C VAL A 163 -2.62 -17.49 -27.11
N LEU A 164 -3.69 -18.10 -26.59
CA LEU A 164 -4.43 -17.60 -25.44
C LEU A 164 -4.45 -18.67 -24.33
N THR A 165 -3.98 -18.33 -23.14
CA THR A 165 -4.05 -19.20 -21.94
C THR A 165 -5.30 -18.90 -21.11
N SER A 166 -5.79 -17.67 -21.21
CA SER A 166 -6.96 -17.15 -20.54
C SER A 166 -7.64 -16.12 -21.44
N ARG A 167 -8.93 -15.88 -21.21
CA ARG A 167 -9.69 -14.81 -21.86
C ARG A 167 -10.91 -14.40 -21.03
N THR A 168 -11.45 -13.22 -21.31
CA THR A 168 -12.77 -12.82 -20.82
C THR A 168 -13.86 -13.29 -21.79
N ARG A 169 -15.05 -13.60 -21.24
CA ARG A 169 -16.23 -13.95 -22.03
C ARG A 169 -17.50 -13.63 -21.25
N GLY A 170 -18.27 -12.65 -21.72
CA GLY A 170 -19.40 -12.12 -20.96
C GLY A 170 -18.92 -11.60 -19.61
N ASP A 171 -19.62 -11.94 -18.53
CA ASP A 171 -19.29 -11.48 -17.17
C ASP A 171 -18.20 -12.29 -16.45
N GLY A 172 -17.49 -13.20 -17.13
CA GLY A 172 -16.53 -14.09 -16.48
C GLY A 172 -15.26 -14.37 -17.27
N PHE A 173 -14.38 -15.16 -16.66
CA PHE A 173 -13.15 -15.64 -17.28
C PHE A 173 -13.33 -17.05 -17.84
N GLN A 174 -12.49 -17.37 -18.83
CA GLN A 174 -12.23 -18.74 -19.23
C GLN A 174 -10.72 -19.00 -19.23
N VAL A 175 -10.32 -20.19 -18.83
CA VAL A 175 -8.94 -20.67 -18.94
C VAL A 175 -8.86 -21.83 -19.93
N PHE A 176 -7.78 -21.86 -20.70
CA PHE A 176 -7.51 -22.95 -21.62
C PHE A 176 -6.72 -24.04 -20.90
N HIS A 177 -7.37 -25.17 -20.63
CA HIS A 177 -6.77 -26.26 -19.86
C HIS A 177 -7.17 -27.62 -20.41
N ARG A 178 -6.17 -28.45 -20.75
CA ARG A 178 -6.31 -29.77 -21.39
C ARG A 178 -7.10 -29.70 -22.72
N GLY A 179 -6.71 -28.79 -23.60
CA GLY A 179 -7.27 -28.67 -24.95
C GLY A 179 -8.68 -28.06 -25.03
N ARG A 180 -9.24 -27.59 -23.90
CA ARG A 180 -10.58 -27.00 -23.85
C ARG A 180 -10.64 -25.74 -23.00
N TRP A 181 -11.49 -24.81 -23.42
CA TRP A 181 -11.87 -23.64 -22.62
C TRP A 181 -12.81 -24.06 -21.49
N ARG A 182 -12.52 -23.62 -20.26
CA ARG A 182 -13.37 -23.85 -19.09
C ARG A 182 -13.71 -22.51 -18.43
N PRO A 183 -14.95 -22.31 -17.94
CA PRO A 183 -15.26 -21.20 -17.06
C PRO A 183 -14.30 -21.16 -15.86
N PHE A 184 -13.92 -19.95 -15.45
CA PHE A 184 -12.98 -19.73 -14.36
C PHE A 184 -13.52 -18.62 -13.47
N TYR A 185 -13.73 -18.94 -12.19
CA TYR A 185 -14.04 -17.98 -11.14
C TYR A 185 -12.79 -17.78 -10.29
N ILE A 186 -12.38 -16.52 -10.09
CA ILE A 186 -11.14 -16.22 -9.35
C ILE A 186 -11.40 -16.39 -7.84
N LYS A 187 -10.69 -17.34 -7.24
CA LYS A 187 -10.57 -17.54 -5.79
C LYS A 187 -9.13 -17.21 -5.41
N GLY A 188 -8.85 -15.93 -5.23
CA GLY A 188 -7.47 -15.46 -5.12
C GLY A 188 -7.06 -15.02 -3.72
N VAL A 189 -5.76 -14.83 -3.58
CA VAL A 189 -5.14 -14.18 -2.43
C VAL A 189 -4.04 -13.23 -2.90
N ASN A 190 -3.96 -12.07 -2.26
CA ASN A 190 -2.90 -11.10 -2.48
C ASN A 190 -1.64 -11.49 -1.68
N LEU A 191 -0.51 -11.60 -2.35
CA LEU A 191 0.75 -12.02 -1.76
C LEU A 191 1.67 -10.81 -1.52
N GLY A 192 1.67 -10.34 -0.27
CA GLY A 192 2.74 -9.49 0.26
C GLY A 192 4.02 -10.28 0.56
N ALA A 193 5.14 -9.59 0.76
CA ALA A 193 6.45 -10.22 0.87
C ALA A 193 7.32 -9.67 2.03
N ALA A 194 6.87 -8.62 2.71
CA ALA A 194 7.70 -7.94 3.70
C ALA A 194 7.63 -8.63 5.08
N LEU A 195 8.59 -9.51 5.36
CA LEU A 195 8.75 -10.08 6.70
C LEU A 195 9.19 -9.02 7.74
N PRO A 196 8.99 -9.25 9.05
CA PRO A 196 9.38 -8.31 10.09
C PRO A 196 10.86 -7.93 10.03
N GLY A 197 11.13 -6.64 10.20
CA GLY A 197 12.45 -6.06 10.05
C GLY A 197 12.93 -5.97 8.59
N LYS A 198 12.08 -6.19 7.59
CA LYS A 198 12.41 -6.06 6.17
C LYS A 198 11.63 -4.92 5.52
N PHE A 199 12.21 -4.30 4.51
CA PHE A 199 11.50 -3.40 3.60
C PHE A 199 10.63 -4.20 2.63
N PRO A 200 9.60 -3.60 2.00
CA PRO A 200 8.76 -4.28 1.00
C PRO A 200 9.52 -4.87 -0.20
N SER A 201 10.74 -4.38 -0.43
CA SER A 201 11.66 -4.82 -1.47
C SER A 201 12.67 -5.88 -1.04
N GLN A 202 12.60 -6.33 0.21
CA GLN A 202 13.47 -7.36 0.78
C GLN A 202 12.67 -8.65 0.95
N PHE A 203 12.66 -9.43 -0.12
CA PHE A 203 11.80 -10.58 -0.30
C PHE A 203 12.24 -11.82 0.51
N PRO A 204 11.30 -12.77 0.78
CA PRO A 204 11.59 -14.06 1.39
C PRO A 204 12.51 -14.95 0.53
N ASP A 205 13.04 -16.00 1.16
CA ASP A 205 13.81 -17.05 0.47
C ASP A 205 12.94 -18.05 -0.30
N SER A 206 13.59 -18.91 -1.09
CA SER A 206 12.92 -19.90 -1.95
C SER A 206 12.05 -20.90 -1.19
N LEU A 207 12.50 -21.35 -0.01
CA LEU A 207 11.75 -22.31 0.81
C LEU A 207 10.48 -21.70 1.37
N THR A 208 10.55 -20.43 1.78
CA THR A 208 9.40 -19.68 2.27
C THR A 208 8.34 -19.53 1.18
N TYR A 209 8.75 -19.14 -0.04
CA TYR A 209 7.81 -19.05 -1.16
C TYR A 209 7.20 -20.40 -1.54
N ALA A 210 8.00 -21.48 -1.60
CA ALA A 210 7.48 -22.81 -1.91
C ALA A 210 6.41 -23.25 -0.89
N GLY A 211 6.69 -23.10 0.41
CA GLY A 211 5.72 -23.42 1.47
C GLY A 211 4.46 -22.55 1.41
N TRP A 212 4.59 -21.26 1.10
CA TRP A 212 3.43 -20.39 0.92
C TRP A 212 2.58 -20.78 -0.28
N ILE A 213 3.19 -21.13 -1.41
CA ILE A 213 2.47 -21.56 -2.62
C ILE A 213 1.69 -22.85 -2.34
N ASP A 214 2.31 -23.81 -1.65
CA ASP A 214 1.64 -25.06 -1.24
C ASP A 214 0.47 -24.79 -0.27
N ASP A 215 0.68 -23.96 0.76
CA ASP A 215 -0.35 -23.60 1.73
C ASP A 215 -1.52 -22.84 1.06
N ILE A 216 -1.25 -21.97 0.08
CA ILE A 216 -2.28 -21.25 -0.70
C ILE A 216 -3.12 -22.24 -1.52
N ALA A 217 -2.47 -23.22 -2.16
CA ALA A 217 -3.18 -24.28 -2.88
C ALA A 217 -4.00 -25.17 -1.92
N GLU A 218 -3.44 -25.50 -0.75
CA GLU A 218 -4.11 -26.28 0.32
C GLU A 218 -5.37 -25.57 0.81
N MET A 219 -5.33 -24.23 0.96
CA MET A 219 -6.49 -23.41 1.30
C MET A 219 -7.58 -23.46 0.22
N GLY A 220 -7.30 -23.98 -0.98
CA GLY A 220 -8.27 -24.08 -2.07
C GLY A 220 -8.40 -22.81 -2.91
N ALA A 221 -7.48 -21.85 -2.73
CA ALA A 221 -7.30 -20.76 -3.68
C ALA A 221 -6.83 -21.33 -5.03
N ASN A 222 -7.20 -20.66 -6.12
CA ASN A 222 -6.77 -21.02 -7.48
C ASN A 222 -5.92 -19.93 -8.14
N THR A 223 -5.74 -18.79 -7.46
CA THR A 223 -5.07 -17.61 -8.01
C THR A 223 -4.19 -16.94 -6.96
N ILE A 224 -2.97 -16.54 -7.34
CA ILE A 224 -2.09 -15.68 -6.57
C ILE A 224 -1.98 -14.35 -7.31
N ARG A 225 -2.17 -13.23 -6.59
CA ARG A 225 -1.84 -11.89 -7.09
C ARG A 225 -0.55 -11.39 -6.45
N VAL A 226 0.36 -10.89 -7.29
CA VAL A 226 1.52 -10.09 -6.86
C VAL A 226 1.38 -8.67 -7.42
N TYR A 227 1.82 -7.69 -6.64
CA TYR A 227 1.71 -6.26 -6.97
C TYR A 227 2.80 -5.75 -7.91
N THR A 228 3.96 -6.40 -7.82
CA THR A 228 5.20 -6.01 -8.45
C THR A 228 6.03 -7.26 -8.71
N ILE A 229 7.21 -7.08 -9.30
CA ILE A 229 8.15 -8.15 -9.59
C ILE A 229 8.71 -8.72 -8.27
N HIS A 230 8.52 -10.03 -8.06
CA HIS A 230 9.17 -10.80 -6.99
C HIS A 230 10.51 -11.39 -7.50
N PRO A 231 11.38 -11.96 -6.64
CA PRO A 231 12.64 -12.56 -7.10
C PRO A 231 12.43 -13.79 -8.00
N PRO A 232 13.44 -14.21 -8.79
CA PRO A 232 13.35 -15.37 -9.67
C PRO A 232 12.82 -16.64 -9.00
N HIS A 233 13.25 -16.91 -7.76
CA HIS A 233 12.86 -18.11 -7.03
C HIS A 233 11.37 -18.21 -6.68
N PHE A 234 10.62 -17.09 -6.67
CA PHE A 234 9.16 -17.14 -6.57
C PHE A 234 8.54 -17.78 -7.82
N TYR A 235 8.98 -17.37 -9.00
CA TYR A 235 8.48 -17.88 -10.28
C TYR A 235 8.92 -19.34 -10.51
N GLU A 236 10.13 -19.70 -10.08
CA GLU A 236 10.62 -21.07 -10.07
C GLU A 236 9.75 -21.97 -9.18
N ALA A 237 9.45 -21.53 -7.95
CA ALA A 237 8.58 -22.26 -7.03
C ALA A 237 7.15 -22.42 -7.57
N LEU A 238 6.58 -21.37 -8.17
CA LEU A 238 5.25 -21.44 -8.81
C LEU A 238 5.25 -22.42 -10.00
N ALA A 239 6.27 -22.35 -10.85
CA ALA A 239 6.39 -23.26 -11.98
C ALA A 239 6.52 -24.71 -11.51
N GLU A 240 7.31 -24.97 -10.47
CA GLU A 240 7.49 -26.32 -9.92
C GLU A 240 6.21 -26.87 -9.28
N HIS A 241 5.52 -26.07 -8.47
CA HIS A 241 4.22 -26.43 -7.91
C HIS A 241 3.22 -26.80 -9.02
N ASN A 242 3.14 -26.00 -10.08
CA ASN A 242 2.18 -26.24 -11.16
C ASN A 242 2.54 -27.44 -12.05
N ARG A 243 3.83 -27.78 -12.22
CA ARG A 243 4.25 -29.01 -12.92
C ARG A 243 3.87 -30.25 -12.12
N THR A 244 4.04 -30.21 -10.80
CA THR A 244 3.72 -31.31 -9.89
C THR A 244 2.20 -31.46 -9.67
N HIS A 245 1.44 -30.36 -9.76
CA HIS A 245 -0.02 -30.32 -9.56
C HIS A 245 -0.80 -29.97 -10.83
N GLY A 246 -0.45 -30.60 -11.96
CA GLY A 246 -1.00 -30.28 -13.28
C GLY A 246 -2.54 -30.35 -13.42
N ASP A 247 -3.24 -31.02 -12.51
CA ASP A 247 -4.71 -31.11 -12.49
C ASP A 247 -5.38 -29.87 -11.87
N ARG A 248 -4.67 -29.13 -11.02
CA ARG A 248 -5.17 -27.98 -10.27
C ARG A 248 -4.08 -26.90 -10.14
N PRO A 249 -3.59 -26.33 -11.26
CA PRO A 249 -2.55 -25.31 -11.19
C PRO A 249 -3.07 -24.05 -10.51
N LEU A 250 -2.16 -23.36 -9.82
CA LEU A 250 -2.35 -21.99 -9.37
C LEU A 250 -2.08 -21.01 -10.51
N TRP A 251 -3.00 -20.06 -10.67
CA TRP A 251 -2.90 -19.02 -11.69
C TRP A 251 -2.27 -17.74 -11.12
N LEU A 252 -1.45 -17.07 -11.92
CA LEU A 252 -0.84 -15.80 -11.56
C LEU A 252 -1.63 -14.63 -12.14
N VAL A 253 -2.03 -13.68 -11.31
CA VAL A 253 -2.38 -12.32 -11.73
C VAL A 253 -1.20 -11.43 -11.39
N HIS A 254 -0.59 -10.83 -12.41
CA HIS A 254 0.62 -10.04 -12.22
C HIS A 254 0.30 -8.54 -12.29
N GLY A 255 0.65 -7.82 -11.22
CA GLY A 255 0.56 -6.38 -11.12
C GLY A 255 1.76 -5.67 -11.74
N VAL A 256 1.51 -4.65 -12.55
CA VAL A 256 2.55 -3.71 -12.99
C VAL A 256 2.45 -2.46 -12.12
N TRP A 257 3.36 -2.35 -11.16
CA TRP A 257 3.40 -1.23 -10.24
C TRP A 257 3.69 0.09 -10.94
N ALA A 258 2.94 1.13 -10.58
CA ALA A 258 3.18 2.51 -11.02
C ALA A 258 3.33 3.41 -9.78
N GLU A 259 4.37 4.23 -9.78
CA GLU A 259 4.52 5.34 -8.84
C GLU A 259 3.73 6.55 -9.34
N LEU A 260 3.40 7.49 -8.44
CA LEU A 260 2.76 8.75 -8.85
C LEU A 260 3.75 9.55 -9.74
N PRO A 261 3.33 10.03 -10.93
CA PRO A 261 4.20 10.82 -11.79
C PRO A 261 4.52 12.19 -11.17
N PRO A 262 5.68 12.79 -11.55
CA PRO A 262 6.00 14.16 -11.17
C PRO A 262 4.91 15.12 -11.67
N ASP A 263 4.56 16.12 -10.84
CA ASP A 263 3.56 17.15 -11.14
C ASP A 263 2.19 16.63 -11.60
N HIS A 264 1.88 15.36 -11.29
CA HIS A 264 0.67 14.66 -11.74
C HIS A 264 0.56 14.53 -13.27
N ASP A 265 1.67 14.63 -13.99
CA ASP A 265 1.71 14.50 -15.44
C ASP A 265 1.96 13.06 -15.87
N PHE A 266 0.89 12.35 -16.24
CA PHE A 266 0.99 10.97 -16.74
C PHE A 266 1.61 10.86 -18.14
N ASP A 267 1.85 11.98 -18.84
CA ASP A 267 2.62 12.03 -20.08
C ASP A 267 4.09 12.41 -19.85
N ASP A 268 4.55 12.56 -18.59
CA ASP A 268 5.96 12.80 -18.30
C ASP A 268 6.83 11.74 -19.01
N PRO A 269 7.77 12.15 -19.88
CA PRO A 269 8.46 11.20 -20.75
C PRO A 269 9.31 10.18 -19.98
N ASP A 270 10.07 10.62 -18.97
CA ASP A 270 10.97 9.75 -18.21
C ASP A 270 10.18 8.75 -17.35
N TRP A 271 9.08 9.19 -16.72
CA TRP A 271 8.18 8.33 -15.96
C TRP A 271 7.43 7.35 -16.88
N SER A 272 6.93 7.83 -18.03
CA SER A 272 6.24 6.99 -19.03
C SER A 272 7.14 5.90 -19.59
N GLU A 273 8.42 6.19 -19.82
CA GLU A 273 9.41 5.20 -20.24
C GLU A 273 9.67 4.16 -19.16
N GLN A 274 9.83 4.58 -17.90
CA GLN A 274 10.04 3.66 -16.78
C GLN A 274 8.85 2.73 -16.57
N PHE A 275 7.63 3.23 -16.68
CA PHE A 275 6.44 2.39 -16.59
C PHE A 275 6.32 1.43 -17.77
N THR A 276 6.74 1.86 -18.97
CA THR A 276 6.83 0.99 -20.14
C THR A 276 7.86 -0.14 -19.94
N ASP A 277 9.03 0.16 -19.37
CA ASP A 277 10.02 -0.88 -19.03
C ASP A 277 9.48 -1.85 -17.98
N ALA A 278 8.74 -1.36 -16.99
CA ALA A 278 8.12 -2.21 -15.98
C ALA A 278 7.13 -3.19 -16.64
N MET A 279 6.32 -2.74 -17.60
CA MET A 279 5.43 -3.61 -18.38
C MET A 279 6.21 -4.66 -19.18
N GLN A 280 7.29 -4.26 -19.86
CA GLN A 280 8.13 -5.17 -20.64
C GLN A 280 8.81 -6.22 -19.75
N HIS A 281 9.41 -5.80 -18.64
CA HIS A 281 10.01 -6.72 -17.67
C HIS A 281 8.99 -7.74 -17.13
N VAL A 282 7.75 -7.31 -16.83
CA VAL A 282 6.68 -8.20 -16.38
C VAL A 282 6.28 -9.21 -17.45
N VAL A 283 6.20 -8.81 -18.72
CA VAL A 283 5.92 -9.76 -19.80
C VAL A 283 7.09 -10.73 -19.97
N ASP A 284 8.32 -10.24 -20.09
CA ASP A 284 9.51 -11.06 -20.31
C ASP A 284 9.76 -12.06 -19.18
N LEU A 285 9.57 -11.64 -17.92
CA LEU A 285 9.79 -12.54 -16.78
C LEU A 285 8.73 -13.64 -16.74
N VAL A 286 7.49 -13.35 -17.15
CA VAL A 286 6.41 -14.34 -17.19
C VAL A 286 6.71 -15.41 -18.22
N HIS A 287 7.35 -15.04 -19.33
CA HIS A 287 7.83 -15.96 -20.37
C HIS A 287 9.20 -16.57 -20.05
N GLY A 288 9.77 -16.30 -18.87
CA GLY A 288 11.06 -16.84 -18.45
C GLY A 288 12.22 -16.35 -19.32
N ARG A 289 12.25 -15.06 -19.67
CA ARG A 289 13.27 -14.43 -20.54
C ARG A 289 13.76 -13.06 -20.06
N ALA A 290 13.59 -12.72 -18.79
CA ALA A 290 14.05 -11.42 -18.28
C ALA A 290 15.45 -11.48 -17.65
N ASP A 291 16.28 -10.49 -17.97
CA ASP A 291 17.54 -10.13 -17.30
C ASP A 291 17.34 -8.73 -16.68
N ILE A 292 16.95 -8.71 -15.41
CA ILE A 292 16.64 -7.46 -14.69
C ILE A 292 17.78 -7.14 -13.75
N LEU A 293 18.45 -6.00 -13.97
CA LEU A 293 19.59 -5.60 -13.15
C LEU A 293 19.15 -5.06 -11.78
N PRO A 294 20.01 -5.18 -10.74
CA PRO A 294 19.72 -4.66 -9.41
C PRO A 294 19.40 -3.16 -9.40
N ARG A 295 18.25 -2.82 -8.83
CA ARG A 295 17.87 -1.44 -8.48
C ARG A 295 17.39 -1.40 -7.04
N ARG A 296 17.72 -0.32 -6.32
CA ARG A 296 17.25 -0.14 -4.94
C ARG A 296 15.72 -0.23 -4.92
N GLY A 297 15.18 -1.01 -4.00
CA GLY A 297 13.74 -1.16 -3.87
C GLY A 297 13.07 -2.16 -4.82
N HIS A 298 13.83 -2.86 -5.67
CA HIS A 298 13.28 -3.73 -6.71
C HIS A 298 13.91 -5.13 -6.70
N ALA A 299 13.12 -6.14 -7.05
CA ALA A 299 13.65 -7.47 -7.35
C ALA A 299 14.49 -7.44 -8.63
N SER A 300 15.48 -8.34 -8.72
CA SER A 300 16.42 -8.44 -9.84
C SER A 300 16.92 -9.87 -9.98
N GLY A 301 17.55 -10.16 -11.11
CA GLY A 301 18.12 -11.47 -11.42
C GLY A 301 17.73 -11.96 -12.80
N PHE A 302 18.13 -13.19 -13.10
CA PHE A 302 17.77 -13.90 -14.33
C PHE A 302 16.48 -14.70 -14.10
N TYR A 303 15.42 -14.34 -14.80
CA TYR A 303 14.11 -14.98 -14.69
C TYR A 303 13.98 -16.04 -15.77
N THR A 304 14.25 -17.31 -15.43
CA THR A 304 14.27 -18.44 -16.38
C THR A 304 13.03 -19.33 -16.34
N ALA A 305 12.19 -19.18 -15.33
CA ALA A 305 10.97 -19.95 -15.18
C ALA A 305 9.86 -19.40 -16.08
N ASP A 306 9.55 -20.09 -17.17
CA ASP A 306 8.36 -19.81 -17.98
C ASP A 306 7.09 -20.24 -17.23
N VAL A 307 6.40 -19.24 -16.66
CA VAL A 307 5.11 -19.38 -15.98
C VAL A 307 3.94 -18.90 -16.85
N SER A 308 4.21 -18.52 -18.10
CA SER A 308 3.23 -17.87 -18.99
C SER A 308 1.96 -18.71 -19.16
N ARG A 309 2.09 -20.04 -19.26
CA ARG A 309 0.94 -20.95 -19.35
C ARG A 309 -0.02 -20.92 -18.14
N TRP A 310 0.44 -20.41 -17.01
CA TRP A 310 -0.29 -20.26 -15.76
C TRP A 310 -0.49 -18.79 -15.36
N THR A 311 -0.24 -17.84 -16.25
CA THR A 311 -0.57 -16.42 -16.02
C THR A 311 -1.96 -16.13 -16.56
N LEU A 312 -2.84 -15.66 -15.66
CA LEU A 312 -4.24 -15.36 -15.93
C LEU A 312 -4.43 -13.98 -16.54
N ALA A 313 -3.80 -12.95 -15.99
CA ALA A 313 -4.07 -11.56 -16.37
C ALA A 313 -2.98 -10.60 -15.86
N TYR A 314 -2.97 -9.38 -16.44
CA TYR A 314 -2.21 -8.24 -15.95
C TYR A 314 -3.14 -7.20 -15.32
N ILE A 315 -2.72 -6.59 -14.21
CA ILE A 315 -3.38 -5.43 -13.58
C ILE A 315 -2.38 -4.28 -13.51
N LEU A 316 -2.69 -3.15 -14.13
CA LEU A 316 -1.80 -1.99 -14.20
C LEU A 316 -2.10 -0.98 -13.08
N GLY A 317 -1.06 -0.52 -12.38
CA GLY A 317 -1.14 0.50 -11.33
C GLY A 317 -1.26 -0.06 -9.91
N ARG A 318 -0.92 0.77 -8.91
CA ARG A 318 -1.00 0.45 -7.47
C ARG A 318 -2.37 0.80 -6.89
N GLU A 319 -2.82 2.01 -7.16
CA GLU A 319 -4.11 2.70 -6.91
C GLU A 319 -3.88 4.11 -7.50
N TRP A 320 -4.83 4.66 -8.25
CA TRP A 320 -4.67 6.00 -8.83
C TRP A 320 -5.20 7.04 -7.85
N GLU A 321 -4.51 8.17 -7.72
CA GLU A 321 -4.89 9.24 -6.79
C GLU A 321 -5.95 10.16 -7.41
N PRO A 322 -7.11 10.41 -6.77
CA PRO A 322 -8.17 11.24 -7.33
C PRO A 322 -7.71 12.64 -7.76
N PHE A 323 -6.88 13.30 -6.94
CA PHE A 323 -6.36 14.64 -7.25
C PHE A 323 -5.44 14.66 -8.48
N ALA A 324 -4.68 13.58 -8.71
CA ALA A 324 -3.80 13.49 -9.86
C ALA A 324 -4.59 13.23 -11.15
N VAL A 325 -5.62 12.37 -11.06
CA VAL A 325 -6.54 12.08 -12.16
C VAL A 325 -7.31 13.34 -12.57
N ASP A 326 -7.86 14.09 -11.61
CA ASP A 326 -8.55 15.36 -11.88
C ASP A 326 -7.63 16.38 -12.55
N THR A 327 -6.42 16.58 -11.99
CA THR A 327 -5.41 17.47 -12.57
C THR A 327 -5.09 17.09 -14.02
N PHE A 328 -4.83 15.81 -14.29
CA PHE A 328 -4.50 15.34 -15.63
C PHE A 328 -5.65 15.51 -16.63
N ASN A 329 -6.89 15.26 -16.20
CA ASN A 329 -8.08 15.48 -17.01
C ASN A 329 -8.26 16.97 -17.38
N LEU A 330 -8.03 17.87 -16.42
CA LEU A 330 -8.14 19.32 -16.63
C LEU A 330 -7.05 19.87 -17.56
N THR A 331 -5.84 19.31 -17.56
CA THR A 331 -4.76 19.73 -18.45
C THR A 331 -4.86 19.14 -19.85
N HIS A 332 -5.65 18.08 -20.05
CA HIS A 332 -5.81 17.39 -21.34
C HIS A 332 -7.28 17.32 -21.84
N PRO A 333 -8.06 18.42 -21.83
CA PRO A 333 -9.50 18.37 -22.08
C PRO A 333 -9.89 17.92 -23.50
N ASN A 334 -8.96 17.98 -24.45
CA ASN A 334 -9.19 17.60 -25.84
C ASN A 334 -8.91 16.10 -26.09
N ARG A 335 -8.30 15.38 -25.14
CA ARG A 335 -8.00 13.95 -25.25
C ARG A 335 -9.22 13.14 -24.82
N THR A 336 -10.11 12.86 -25.76
CA THR A 336 -11.42 12.24 -25.46
C THR A 336 -11.66 10.89 -26.13
N SER A 337 -10.79 10.46 -27.05
CA SER A 337 -10.95 9.21 -27.78
C SER A 337 -9.59 8.58 -28.13
N TRP A 338 -9.61 7.27 -28.41
CA TRP A 338 -8.45 6.49 -28.82
C TRP A 338 -8.85 5.40 -29.82
N LEU A 339 -8.06 5.23 -30.86
CA LEU A 339 -8.19 4.15 -31.83
C LEU A 339 -6.85 3.41 -31.93
N GLY A 340 -6.67 2.40 -31.08
CA GLY A 340 -5.53 1.49 -31.11
C GLY A 340 -5.74 0.30 -32.03
N THR A 341 -4.71 -0.54 -32.12
CA THR A 341 -4.78 -1.84 -32.79
C THR A 341 -5.62 -2.82 -31.97
N TYR A 342 -5.46 -2.84 -30.65
CA TYR A 342 -6.08 -3.82 -29.75
C TYR A 342 -7.26 -3.23 -28.97
N LEU A 343 -7.18 -1.95 -28.58
CA LEU A 343 -8.16 -1.26 -27.76
C LEU A 343 -8.64 0.04 -28.38
N THR A 344 -9.89 0.39 -28.11
CA THR A 344 -10.54 1.62 -28.56
C THR A 344 -11.34 2.26 -27.45
N VAL A 345 -11.42 3.60 -27.51
CA VAL A 345 -12.23 4.44 -26.62
C VAL A 345 -12.91 5.49 -27.49
N ALA A 346 -14.24 5.50 -27.53
CA ALA A 346 -14.98 6.41 -28.41
C ALA A 346 -15.17 7.81 -27.81
N SER A 347 -15.45 7.88 -26.51
CA SER A 347 -15.64 9.13 -25.76
C SER A 347 -15.42 8.86 -24.28
N ALA A 348 -14.40 9.49 -23.69
CA ALA A 348 -14.06 9.35 -22.26
C ALA A 348 -13.23 10.54 -21.77
N THR A 349 -12.81 10.49 -20.49
CA THR A 349 -11.86 11.45 -19.93
C THR A 349 -10.44 11.22 -20.47
N ALA A 350 -9.53 12.18 -20.25
CA ALA A 350 -8.15 12.04 -20.67
C ALA A 350 -7.45 10.86 -19.97
N MET A 351 -7.77 10.63 -18.70
CA MET A 351 -7.26 9.51 -17.92
C MET A 351 -7.73 8.16 -18.47
N ASP A 352 -9.01 8.02 -18.82
CA ASP A 352 -9.53 6.79 -19.44
C ASP A 352 -8.83 6.50 -20.79
N VAL A 353 -8.61 7.54 -21.59
CA VAL A 353 -7.87 7.44 -22.85
C VAL A 353 -6.42 7.02 -22.59
N TRP A 354 -5.75 7.63 -21.61
CA TRP A 354 -4.37 7.31 -21.26
C TRP A 354 -4.24 5.87 -20.76
N LEU A 355 -5.15 5.40 -19.90
CA LEU A 355 -5.18 4.01 -19.42
C LEU A 355 -5.39 3.00 -20.55
N ALA A 356 -6.23 3.32 -21.53
CA ALA A 356 -6.37 2.51 -22.73
C ALA A 356 -5.08 2.46 -23.55
N GLN A 357 -4.36 3.60 -23.68
CA GLN A 357 -3.06 3.67 -24.36
C GLN A 357 -1.95 2.89 -23.64
N VAL A 358 -1.92 2.89 -22.31
CA VAL A 358 -0.99 2.07 -21.53
C VAL A 358 -1.32 0.58 -21.69
N SER A 359 -2.60 0.23 -21.58
CA SER A 359 -3.05 -1.16 -21.75
C SER A 359 -2.74 -1.68 -23.15
N GLU A 360 -2.90 -0.85 -24.19
CA GLU A 360 -2.49 -1.14 -25.56
C GLU A 360 -1.00 -1.51 -25.65
N ARG A 361 -0.11 -0.81 -24.94
CA ARG A 361 1.34 -1.03 -24.98
C ARG A 361 1.74 -2.42 -24.47
N ILE A 362 1.21 -2.85 -23.32
CA ILE A 362 1.55 -4.19 -22.79
C ILE A 362 0.96 -5.31 -23.67
N ILE A 363 -0.26 -5.11 -24.20
CA ILE A 363 -0.89 -6.05 -25.13
C ILE A 363 -0.07 -6.18 -26.41
N ALA A 364 0.35 -5.06 -26.99
CA ALA A 364 1.16 -5.02 -28.20
C ALA A 364 2.49 -5.74 -27.99
N TYR A 365 3.20 -5.42 -26.90
CA TYR A 365 4.49 -6.01 -26.59
C TYR A 365 4.42 -7.54 -26.48
N GLU A 366 3.42 -8.07 -25.76
CA GLU A 366 3.23 -9.52 -25.64
C GLU A 366 2.81 -10.18 -26.95
N SER A 367 1.92 -9.53 -27.70
CA SER A 367 1.42 -10.04 -28.99
C SER A 367 2.52 -10.11 -30.04
N GLU A 368 3.39 -9.10 -30.08
CA GLU A 368 4.44 -8.97 -31.11
C GLU A 368 5.67 -9.80 -30.77
N THR A 369 6.08 -9.82 -29.50
CA THR A 369 7.29 -10.53 -29.04
C THR A 369 7.04 -12.02 -28.88
N TYR A 370 5.89 -12.39 -28.31
CA TYR A 370 5.61 -13.77 -27.91
C TYR A 370 4.48 -14.41 -28.70
N ARG A 371 3.67 -13.66 -29.45
CA ARG A 371 2.40 -14.13 -30.05
C ARG A 371 1.45 -14.72 -29.01
N HIS A 372 1.43 -14.11 -27.85
CA HIS A 372 0.50 -14.42 -26.77
C HIS A 372 -0.37 -13.19 -26.49
N GLN A 373 -1.57 -13.44 -25.97
CA GLN A 373 -2.43 -12.40 -25.40
C GLN A 373 -3.06 -12.90 -24.12
N ARG A 374 -3.21 -12.01 -23.14
CA ARG A 374 -3.84 -12.26 -21.84
C ARG A 374 -4.75 -11.10 -21.46
N PRO A 375 -5.82 -11.33 -20.68
CA PRO A 375 -6.66 -10.27 -20.14
C PRO A 375 -5.86 -9.18 -19.42
N VAL A 376 -6.28 -7.93 -19.62
CA VAL A 376 -5.68 -6.75 -18.99
C VAL A 376 -6.76 -5.94 -18.31
N ALA A 377 -6.44 -5.44 -17.12
CA ALA A 377 -7.17 -4.41 -16.40
C ALA A 377 -6.18 -3.38 -15.84
N TYR A 378 -6.73 -2.32 -15.28
CA TYR A 378 -6.01 -1.39 -14.42
C TYR A 378 -6.69 -1.33 -13.06
N THR A 379 -5.92 -1.06 -12.02
CA THR A 379 -6.42 -0.92 -10.66
C THR A 379 -7.40 0.23 -10.60
N ASN A 380 -8.53 0.03 -9.93
CA ASN A 380 -9.49 1.07 -9.61
C ASN A 380 -9.85 1.00 -8.12
N TRP A 381 -10.16 2.14 -7.53
CA TRP A 381 -10.52 2.29 -6.13
C TRP A 381 -11.91 2.97 -6.06
N PRO A 382 -12.75 2.74 -5.04
CA PRO A 382 -14.09 3.31 -5.00
C PRO A 382 -14.10 4.85 -5.09
N THR A 383 -13.03 5.51 -4.68
CA THR A 383 -12.92 6.98 -4.82
C THR A 383 -12.86 7.47 -6.27
N LEU A 384 -12.64 6.55 -7.21
CA LEU A 384 -12.56 6.77 -8.65
C LEU A 384 -13.56 5.89 -9.40
N ASP A 385 -14.52 5.27 -8.71
CA ASP A 385 -15.51 4.45 -9.39
C ASP A 385 -16.46 5.31 -10.25
N PRO A 386 -17.13 4.72 -11.25
CA PRO A 386 -18.01 5.46 -12.15
C PRO A 386 -19.42 5.66 -11.60
N LEU A 387 -19.67 5.34 -10.32
CA LEU A 387 -20.97 5.50 -9.69
C LEU A 387 -21.05 6.90 -9.06
N THR A 388 -22.23 7.51 -9.09
CA THR A 388 -22.49 8.72 -8.30
C THR A 388 -22.94 8.35 -6.89
N HIS A 389 -22.40 9.03 -5.88
CA HIS A 389 -22.71 8.76 -4.46
C HIS A 389 -23.36 9.96 -3.78
N PRO A 390 -24.71 10.06 -3.74
CA PRO A 390 -25.41 11.24 -3.20
C PRO A 390 -25.04 11.63 -1.75
N THR A 391 -24.54 10.66 -0.99
CA THR A 391 -24.08 10.82 0.40
C THR A 391 -22.65 11.32 0.55
N GLU A 392 -21.93 11.50 -0.55
CA GLU A 392 -20.56 12.02 -0.60
C GLU A 392 -20.56 13.42 -1.21
N THR A 393 -19.95 14.38 -0.53
CA THR A 393 -19.76 15.75 -1.03
C THR A 393 -18.29 16.00 -1.31
N SER A 394 -18.01 16.76 -2.36
CA SER A 394 -16.72 17.42 -2.50
C SER A 394 -16.47 18.44 -1.39
N VAL A 395 -15.23 18.81 -1.15
CA VAL A 395 -14.83 19.87 -0.22
C VAL A 395 -15.54 21.18 -0.54
N ALA A 396 -15.66 21.54 -1.83
CA ALA A 396 -16.34 22.75 -2.26
C ALA A 396 -17.85 22.73 -1.92
N GLU A 397 -18.53 21.61 -2.16
CA GLU A 397 -19.94 21.41 -1.80
C GLU A 397 -20.13 21.47 -0.27
N GLU A 398 -19.28 20.78 0.49
CA GLU A 398 -19.33 20.79 1.95
C GLU A 398 -19.14 22.22 2.52
N LEU A 399 -18.16 22.98 2.01
CA LEU A 399 -17.94 24.37 2.41
C LEU A 399 -19.13 25.28 2.06
N ALA A 400 -19.78 25.06 0.91
CA ALA A 400 -20.97 25.81 0.53
C ALA A 400 -22.15 25.52 1.48
N ILE A 401 -22.37 24.25 1.85
CA ILE A 401 -23.39 23.84 2.83
C ILE A 401 -23.11 24.48 4.18
N ARG A 402 -21.85 24.42 4.66
CA ARG A 402 -21.43 25.04 5.93
C ARG A 402 -21.68 26.54 5.93
N LYS A 403 -21.29 27.23 4.86
CA LYS A 403 -21.51 28.68 4.69
C LYS A 403 -23.00 29.02 4.74
N ALA A 404 -23.84 28.26 4.03
CA ALA A 404 -25.28 28.48 4.01
C ALA A 404 -25.93 28.31 5.39
N ARG A 405 -25.33 27.49 6.27
CA ARG A 405 -25.78 27.26 7.66
C ARG A 405 -25.16 28.23 8.68
N GLY A 406 -24.36 29.20 8.25
CA GLY A 406 -23.61 30.08 9.16
C GLY A 406 -22.56 29.33 9.99
N GLY A 407 -22.10 28.17 9.53
CA GLY A 407 -21.08 27.35 10.17
C GLY A 407 -19.66 27.80 9.83
N ASP A 408 -18.68 27.16 10.49
CA ASP A 408 -17.26 27.40 10.25
C ASP A 408 -16.83 26.89 8.87
N THR A 409 -16.31 27.80 8.04
CA THR A 409 -15.75 27.54 6.70
C THR A 409 -14.21 27.61 6.68
N THR A 410 -13.56 27.82 7.83
CA THR A 410 -12.09 27.80 7.94
C THR A 410 -11.54 26.39 8.11
N PHE A 411 -12.37 25.47 8.63
CA PHE A 411 -12.06 24.05 8.66
C PHE A 411 -12.13 23.44 7.25
N ILE A 412 -11.01 22.91 6.78
CA ILE A 412 -10.92 22.12 5.56
C ILE A 412 -10.79 20.64 5.98
N PRO A 413 -11.66 19.73 5.50
CA PRO A 413 -11.52 18.31 5.75
C PRO A 413 -10.13 17.81 5.35
N MET A 414 -9.51 16.98 6.19
CA MET A 414 -8.20 16.37 5.93
C MET A 414 -8.38 15.03 5.21
N GLU A 415 -9.13 15.03 4.11
CA GLU A 415 -9.50 13.86 3.30
C GLU A 415 -9.53 14.26 1.82
N TYR A 416 -9.30 13.31 0.92
CA TYR A 416 -9.48 13.50 -0.52
C TYR A 416 -10.97 13.59 -0.87
N ASP A 417 -11.26 14.20 -2.03
CA ASP A 417 -12.60 14.12 -2.60
C ASP A 417 -12.82 12.72 -3.18
N ASN A 418 -13.71 11.95 -2.54
CA ASN A 418 -13.94 10.53 -2.84
C ASN A 418 -14.98 10.28 -3.96
N ASP A 419 -15.56 11.33 -4.55
CA ASP A 419 -16.58 11.23 -5.62
C ASP A 419 -16.52 12.47 -6.54
N LEU A 420 -15.30 12.91 -6.86
CA LEU A 420 -15.04 14.10 -7.71
C LEU A 420 -14.82 13.73 -9.18
N VAL A 421 -14.09 12.64 -9.43
CA VAL A 421 -13.66 12.22 -10.75
C VAL A 421 -13.70 10.69 -10.82
N SER A 422 -13.94 10.15 -12.01
CA SER A 422 -14.10 8.71 -12.21
C SER A 422 -13.10 8.18 -13.23
N ILE A 423 -12.80 6.89 -13.09
CA ILE A 423 -12.16 6.05 -14.10
C ILE A 423 -13.16 4.94 -14.42
N ASP A 424 -13.52 4.78 -15.69
CA ASP A 424 -14.55 3.83 -16.12
C ASP A 424 -14.00 2.76 -17.11
N PRO A 425 -13.62 1.57 -16.59
CA PRO A 425 -13.24 0.42 -17.40
C PRO A 425 -14.24 0.05 -18.50
N SER A 426 -15.54 0.34 -18.32
CA SER A 426 -16.58 -0.04 -19.27
C SER A 426 -16.48 0.73 -20.60
N LEU A 427 -15.75 1.85 -20.62
CA LEU A 427 -15.54 2.67 -21.82
C LEU A 427 -14.50 2.08 -22.78
N VAL A 428 -13.66 1.14 -22.32
CA VAL A 428 -12.62 0.50 -23.12
C VAL A 428 -13.19 -0.71 -23.87
N ARG A 429 -13.01 -0.73 -25.20
CA ARG A 429 -13.50 -1.80 -26.08
C ARG A 429 -12.36 -2.48 -26.82
N ALA A 430 -12.34 -3.81 -26.77
CA ALA A 430 -11.43 -4.64 -27.55
C ALA A 430 -11.80 -4.63 -29.05
N THR A 431 -10.80 -4.59 -29.91
CA THR A 431 -10.95 -4.84 -31.35
C THR A 431 -10.88 -6.34 -31.66
N ASP A 432 -11.09 -6.73 -32.93
CA ASP A 432 -10.91 -8.11 -33.39
C ASP A 432 -9.48 -8.64 -33.25
N ALA A 433 -8.49 -7.74 -33.16
CA ALA A 433 -7.09 -8.10 -32.96
C ALA A 433 -6.81 -8.54 -31.52
N TYR A 434 -7.66 -8.16 -30.55
CA TYR A 434 -7.48 -8.47 -29.14
C TYR A 434 -8.50 -9.50 -28.64
N ARG A 435 -8.08 -10.77 -28.65
CA ARG A 435 -8.96 -11.92 -28.37
C ARG A 435 -8.99 -12.33 -26.90
N ALA A 436 -8.09 -11.80 -26.08
CA ALA A 436 -8.04 -12.08 -24.64
C ALA A 436 -9.06 -11.26 -23.84
N GLY A 437 -9.34 -10.02 -24.26
CA GLY A 437 -10.37 -9.14 -23.68
C GLY A 437 -9.93 -8.36 -22.44
N VAL A 438 -10.81 -7.49 -21.95
CA VAL A 438 -10.59 -6.61 -20.78
C VAL A 438 -11.53 -6.97 -19.63
N PHE A 439 -11.18 -6.57 -18.41
CA PHE A 439 -12.01 -6.71 -17.21
C PHE A 439 -11.86 -5.48 -16.30
N ALA A 440 -12.80 -5.30 -15.38
CA ALA A 440 -12.73 -4.26 -14.37
C ALA A 440 -12.15 -4.83 -13.06
N SER A 441 -11.24 -4.09 -12.42
CA SER A 441 -10.54 -4.49 -11.19
C SER A 441 -10.72 -3.43 -10.12
N TYR A 442 -11.31 -3.79 -8.99
CA TYR A 442 -11.56 -2.87 -7.87
C TYR A 442 -10.96 -3.35 -6.55
N HIS A 443 -10.30 -2.45 -5.82
CA HIS A 443 -9.95 -2.64 -4.41
C HIS A 443 -11.11 -2.13 -3.54
N ALA A 444 -12.06 -3.00 -3.19
CA ALA A 444 -13.30 -2.58 -2.55
C ALA A 444 -13.45 -3.23 -1.17
N TYR A 445 -13.38 -2.39 -0.14
CA TYR A 445 -13.46 -2.80 1.26
C TYR A 445 -14.82 -2.40 1.86
N PRO A 446 -15.34 -3.14 2.85
CA PRO A 446 -16.71 -2.93 3.37
C PRO A 446 -16.86 -1.71 4.30
N TYR A 447 -15.78 -1.01 4.58
CA TYR A 447 -15.73 0.07 5.55
C TYR A 447 -15.33 1.42 4.95
N TYR A 448 -14.76 1.50 3.75
CA TYR A 448 -14.25 2.75 3.16
C TYR A 448 -14.42 2.75 1.63
N PRO A 449 -14.73 3.88 1.00
CA PRO A 449 -14.97 5.22 1.56
C PRO A 449 -16.24 5.33 2.36
N ASP A 450 -16.45 6.52 2.89
CA ASP A 450 -17.47 6.79 3.89
C ASP A 450 -18.90 6.69 3.29
N PHE A 451 -19.06 6.78 1.95
CA PHE A 451 -20.30 6.41 1.24
C PHE A 451 -20.62 4.91 1.28
N MET A 452 -19.65 4.02 1.53
CA MET A 452 -19.94 2.60 1.79
C MET A 452 -20.78 2.44 3.05
N VAL A 453 -20.57 3.32 4.04
CA VAL A 453 -21.17 3.24 5.38
C VAL A 453 -22.57 3.84 5.41
N VAL A 454 -22.78 4.97 4.71
CA VAL A 454 -24.05 5.70 4.76
C VAL A 454 -24.87 5.59 3.47
N GLY A 455 -24.31 5.00 2.41
CA GLY A 455 -24.90 4.90 1.07
C GLY A 455 -25.51 3.54 0.72
N GLY A 456 -25.83 2.69 1.72
CA GLY A 456 -26.52 1.41 1.53
C GLY A 456 -25.68 0.15 1.81
N GLY A 457 -24.42 0.31 2.24
CA GLY A 457 -23.57 -0.81 2.64
C GLY A 457 -22.83 -1.47 1.48
N TYR A 458 -21.91 -2.36 1.84
CA TYR A 458 -21.02 -3.05 0.89
C TYR A 458 -21.79 -3.92 -0.14
N ALA A 459 -22.88 -4.56 0.26
CA ALA A 459 -23.68 -5.39 -0.64
C ALA A 459 -24.33 -4.57 -1.77
N GLU A 460 -24.91 -3.41 -1.42
CA GLU A 460 -25.52 -2.50 -2.39
C GLU A 460 -24.46 -1.92 -3.34
N TYR A 461 -23.29 -1.55 -2.79
CA TYR A 461 -22.16 -1.10 -3.59
C TYR A 461 -21.78 -2.13 -4.66
N LEU A 462 -21.56 -3.39 -4.26
CA LEU A 462 -21.21 -4.47 -5.18
C LEU A 462 -22.29 -4.68 -6.25
N HIS A 463 -23.57 -4.59 -5.87
CA HIS A 463 -24.68 -4.73 -6.81
C HIS A 463 -24.68 -3.61 -7.87
N ARG A 464 -24.60 -2.34 -7.44
CA ARG A 464 -24.56 -1.18 -8.33
C ARG A 464 -23.33 -1.20 -9.23
N LEU A 465 -22.17 -1.55 -8.68
CA LEU A 465 -20.94 -1.67 -9.43
C LEU A 465 -21.04 -2.75 -10.51
N LYS A 466 -21.59 -3.94 -10.16
CA LYS A 466 -21.77 -5.00 -11.16
C LYS A 466 -22.78 -4.61 -12.24
N ALA A 467 -23.85 -3.90 -11.87
CA ALA A 467 -24.86 -3.41 -12.81
C ALA A 467 -24.27 -2.40 -13.82
N HIS A 468 -23.39 -1.50 -13.37
CA HIS A 468 -22.67 -0.57 -14.24
C HIS A 468 -21.82 -1.31 -15.28
N HIS A 469 -21.12 -2.36 -14.84
CA HIS A 469 -20.24 -3.19 -15.67
C HIS A 469 -20.95 -4.42 -16.26
N ALA A 470 -22.21 -4.30 -16.68
CA ALA A 470 -22.94 -5.39 -17.30
C ALA A 470 -22.26 -5.89 -18.59
N GLY A 471 -22.04 -7.19 -18.72
CA GLY A 471 -21.34 -7.80 -19.85
C GLY A 471 -19.81 -7.73 -19.79
N MET A 472 -19.24 -7.20 -18.70
CA MET A 472 -17.81 -7.16 -18.42
C MET A 472 -17.49 -7.93 -17.12
N PRO A 473 -16.43 -8.74 -17.06
CA PRO A 473 -16.01 -9.34 -15.80
C PRO A 473 -15.57 -8.25 -14.82
N VAL A 474 -16.06 -8.32 -13.59
CA VAL A 474 -15.65 -7.44 -12.49
C VAL A 474 -14.98 -8.29 -11.44
N VAL A 475 -13.75 -7.95 -11.08
CA VAL A 475 -12.97 -8.64 -10.05
C VAL A 475 -12.80 -7.69 -8.88
N ILE A 476 -13.17 -8.14 -7.68
CA ILE A 476 -12.78 -7.46 -6.45
C ILE A 476 -11.36 -7.90 -6.13
N ALA A 477 -10.39 -7.16 -6.66
CA ALA A 477 -8.98 -7.51 -6.59
C ALA A 477 -8.40 -7.37 -5.18
N GLU A 478 -9.09 -6.63 -4.29
CA GLU A 478 -8.82 -6.64 -2.85
C GLU A 478 -10.11 -6.50 -2.06
N TYR A 479 -10.23 -7.32 -1.03
CA TYR A 479 -11.23 -7.22 0.03
C TYR A 479 -10.70 -7.91 1.29
N GLY A 480 -11.28 -7.60 2.44
CA GLY A 480 -11.03 -8.28 3.71
C GLY A 480 -11.15 -7.33 4.90
N VAL A 481 -11.05 -7.86 6.11
CA VAL A 481 -10.95 -7.09 7.35
C VAL A 481 -9.77 -7.54 8.23
N PRO A 482 -9.18 -6.68 9.07
CA PRO A 482 -8.04 -7.05 9.92
C PRO A 482 -8.45 -7.46 11.35
N ALA A 483 -7.64 -8.29 12.00
CA ALA A 483 -7.87 -8.75 13.39
C ALA A 483 -7.14 -7.88 14.45
N SER A 484 -7.16 -6.55 14.27
CA SER A 484 -6.51 -5.58 15.16
C SER A 484 -7.39 -5.16 16.34
N LEU A 485 -6.78 -4.66 17.42
CA LEU A 485 -7.52 -3.97 18.48
C LEU A 485 -7.95 -2.57 18.01
N GLY A 486 -7.04 -1.88 17.31
CA GLY A 486 -7.33 -0.56 16.77
C GLY A 486 -8.30 -0.64 15.60
N ILE A 487 -9.25 0.29 15.58
CA ILE A 487 -10.19 0.51 14.51
C ILE A 487 -9.80 1.81 13.80
N ALA A 488 -9.63 1.77 12.48
CA ALA A 488 -9.32 2.94 11.66
C ALA A 488 -10.57 3.56 11.01
N HIS A 489 -11.63 2.76 10.80
CA HIS A 489 -12.90 3.19 10.21
C HIS A 489 -14.03 2.23 10.61
N LEU A 490 -15.23 2.74 10.87
CA LEU A 490 -16.41 1.89 11.11
C LEU A 490 -17.20 1.69 9.81
N SER A 491 -17.60 0.44 9.60
CA SER A 491 -18.70 0.01 8.73
C SER A 491 -20.04 -0.05 9.48
N ASP A 492 -21.14 0.07 8.76
CA ASP A 492 -22.54 -0.09 9.22
C ASP A 492 -22.85 -1.54 9.65
N THR A 493 -22.27 -2.52 8.96
CA THR A 493 -22.47 -3.96 9.18
C THR A 493 -21.60 -4.56 10.29
N GLY A 494 -20.82 -3.72 10.99
CA GLY A 494 -19.82 -4.22 11.94
C GLY A 494 -18.54 -4.72 11.25
N TRP A 495 -18.44 -4.67 9.91
CA TRP A 495 -17.25 -5.09 9.15
C TRP A 495 -16.22 -3.97 9.09
N HIS A 496 -15.79 -3.51 10.27
CA HIS A 496 -14.94 -2.35 10.45
C HIS A 496 -13.52 -2.55 9.92
N HIS A 497 -12.79 -1.45 9.75
CA HIS A 497 -11.34 -1.46 9.48
C HIS A 497 -10.58 -1.74 10.79
N GLY A 498 -10.67 -2.97 11.28
CA GLY A 498 -10.10 -3.42 12.56
C GLY A 498 -11.14 -3.55 13.67
N GLY A 499 -10.70 -3.89 14.87
CA GLY A 499 -11.59 -4.15 16.03
C GLY A 499 -12.14 -5.57 16.08
N HIS A 500 -11.62 -6.49 15.28
CA HIS A 500 -12.10 -7.86 15.19
C HIS A 500 -11.18 -8.82 15.93
N THR A 501 -11.77 -9.83 16.58
CA THR A 501 -11.06 -11.06 16.94
C THR A 501 -10.65 -11.85 15.70
N GLU A 502 -9.70 -12.78 15.83
CA GLU A 502 -9.33 -13.65 14.71
C GLU A 502 -10.51 -14.49 14.19
N ALA A 503 -11.44 -14.86 15.07
CA ALA A 503 -12.66 -15.60 14.72
C ALA A 503 -13.68 -14.73 13.95
N GLU A 504 -13.86 -13.47 14.36
CA GLU A 504 -14.73 -12.53 13.66
C GLU A 504 -14.19 -12.20 12.28
N LYS A 505 -12.88 -11.93 12.15
CA LYS A 505 -12.22 -11.78 10.84
C LYS A 505 -12.50 -12.98 9.94
N ALA A 506 -12.29 -14.19 10.45
CA ALA A 506 -12.49 -15.42 9.68
C ALA A 506 -13.93 -15.55 9.15
N ARG A 507 -14.92 -15.21 9.98
CA ARG A 507 -16.33 -15.20 9.60
C ARG A 507 -16.61 -14.13 8.54
N ILE A 508 -16.17 -12.89 8.78
CA ILE A 508 -16.42 -11.74 7.90
C ILE A 508 -15.81 -11.97 6.52
N ASP A 509 -14.54 -12.40 6.44
CA ASP A 509 -13.88 -12.61 5.15
C ASP A 509 -14.55 -13.73 4.34
N ALA A 510 -15.01 -14.80 4.99
CA ALA A 510 -15.76 -15.86 4.33
C ALA A 510 -17.14 -15.37 3.83
N GLU A 511 -17.85 -14.56 4.62
CA GLU A 511 -19.12 -13.94 4.23
C GLU A 511 -18.93 -12.94 3.07
N ALA A 512 -17.91 -12.09 3.11
CA ALA A 512 -17.56 -11.17 2.04
C ALA A 512 -17.24 -11.93 0.73
N THR A 513 -16.49 -13.04 0.83
CA THR A 513 -16.20 -13.91 -0.31
C THR A 513 -17.48 -14.47 -0.95
N ALA A 514 -18.41 -14.95 -0.11
CA ALA A 514 -19.69 -15.47 -0.58
C ALA A 514 -20.58 -14.38 -1.19
N LEU A 515 -20.56 -13.17 -0.62
CA LEU A 515 -21.29 -12.01 -1.11
C LEU A 515 -20.76 -11.55 -2.48
N ILE A 516 -19.44 -11.43 -2.64
CA ILE A 516 -18.81 -11.09 -3.93
C ILE A 516 -19.26 -12.07 -5.03
N HIS A 517 -19.25 -13.37 -4.74
CA HIS A 517 -19.76 -14.38 -5.66
C HIS A 517 -21.26 -14.20 -5.95
N ALA A 518 -22.07 -13.99 -4.91
CA ALA A 518 -23.52 -13.82 -5.04
C ALA A 518 -23.92 -12.57 -5.84
N SER A 519 -23.11 -11.51 -5.78
CA SER A 519 -23.28 -10.27 -6.55
C SER A 519 -22.95 -10.43 -8.04
N GLY A 520 -22.52 -11.60 -8.50
CA GLY A 520 -22.24 -11.87 -9.92
C GLY A 520 -20.88 -11.37 -10.39
N MET A 521 -19.95 -11.10 -9.46
CA MET A 521 -18.57 -10.76 -9.78
C MET A 521 -17.86 -11.97 -10.41
N ALA A 522 -16.81 -11.72 -11.19
CA ALA A 522 -15.99 -12.74 -11.84
C ALA A 522 -14.97 -13.39 -10.87
N GLY A 523 -14.80 -12.80 -9.69
CA GLY A 523 -14.05 -13.36 -8.60
C GLY A 523 -13.58 -12.32 -7.59
N GLY A 524 -12.87 -12.80 -6.58
CA GLY A 524 -12.32 -11.97 -5.50
C GLY A 524 -10.93 -12.45 -5.09
N MET A 525 -10.07 -11.53 -4.66
CA MET A 525 -8.76 -11.85 -4.11
C MET A 525 -8.62 -11.27 -2.70
N LEU A 526 -8.48 -12.16 -1.71
CA LEU A 526 -8.43 -11.79 -0.30
C LEU A 526 -7.14 -11.02 0.01
N PHE A 527 -7.26 -9.90 0.72
CA PHE A 527 -6.15 -9.15 1.27
C PHE A 527 -5.95 -9.55 2.75
N ALA A 528 -4.86 -10.20 3.14
CA ALA A 528 -3.71 -10.65 2.34
C ALA A 528 -3.13 -11.95 2.91
N TRP A 529 -2.12 -12.54 2.24
CA TRP A 529 -1.50 -13.79 2.68
C TRP A 529 -0.83 -13.70 4.05
N ILE A 530 -0.01 -12.67 4.28
CA ILE A 530 0.71 -12.44 5.54
C ILE A 530 0.36 -11.07 6.14
N ASP A 531 0.51 -10.95 7.45
CA ASP A 531 0.64 -9.66 8.14
C ASP A 531 1.95 -8.96 7.72
N GLU A 532 1.93 -7.63 7.58
CA GLU A 532 3.11 -6.83 7.18
C GLU A 532 3.30 -5.61 8.10
N TRP A 533 4.35 -5.63 8.93
CA TRP A 533 4.54 -4.64 10.03
C TRP A 533 4.91 -3.23 9.53
N PHE A 534 5.34 -3.07 8.29
CA PHE A 534 5.69 -1.75 7.76
C PHE A 534 4.45 -0.92 7.36
N LYS A 535 3.25 -1.51 7.30
CA LYS A 535 2.04 -0.80 6.87
C LYS A 535 1.51 0.14 7.95
N LYS A 536 0.76 1.17 7.51
CA LYS A 536 0.22 2.24 8.36
C LYS A 536 -1.16 2.65 7.89
N ASN A 537 -1.99 3.08 8.84
CA ASN A 537 -3.26 3.76 8.58
C ASN A 537 -3.23 5.20 9.11
N TRP A 538 -4.20 6.01 8.70
CA TRP A 538 -4.31 7.43 9.02
C TRP A 538 -4.45 7.75 10.53
N VAL A 539 -4.89 6.80 11.37
CA VAL A 539 -5.01 7.02 12.82
C VAL A 539 -3.64 7.01 13.51
N VAL A 540 -2.69 6.22 13.00
CA VAL A 540 -1.40 5.97 13.67
C VAL A 540 -0.18 6.50 12.91
N ILE A 541 -0.33 6.89 11.63
CA ILE A 541 0.79 7.23 10.74
C ILE A 541 1.69 8.36 11.27
N ASP A 542 1.12 9.32 11.99
CA ASP A 542 1.84 10.47 12.57
C ASP A 542 2.39 10.20 13.98
N PHE A 543 2.14 8.99 14.51
CA PHE A 543 2.54 8.58 15.86
C PHE A 543 3.56 7.42 15.85
N GLU A 544 3.63 6.65 14.77
CA GLU A 544 4.65 5.61 14.56
C GLU A 544 5.92 6.21 13.91
N LEU A 545 6.73 6.83 14.77
CA LEU A 545 7.94 7.59 14.41
C LEU A 545 9.18 7.00 15.11
N PRO A 546 10.36 6.94 14.44
CA PRO A 546 10.64 7.34 13.06
C PRO A 546 9.95 6.48 12.01
N ARG A 547 9.60 7.07 10.87
CA ARG A 547 8.65 6.44 9.92
C ARG A 547 9.17 5.12 9.35
N GLU A 548 10.47 5.01 9.16
CA GLU A 548 11.20 3.88 8.58
C GLU A 548 11.42 2.69 9.52
N ARG A 549 11.12 2.86 10.81
CA ARG A 549 11.38 1.86 11.86
C ARG A 549 10.17 1.05 12.27
N ASN A 550 8.97 1.41 11.84
CA ASN A 550 7.75 0.65 12.16
C ASN A 550 7.80 -0.82 11.70
N ARG A 551 8.62 -1.16 10.68
CA ARG A 551 8.90 -2.55 10.29
C ARG A 551 9.47 -3.43 11.40
N PHE A 552 10.01 -2.87 12.48
CA PHE A 552 10.68 -3.61 13.54
C PHE A 552 9.76 -4.04 14.69
N TRP A 553 8.51 -3.64 14.72
CA TRP A 553 7.61 -3.97 15.83
C TRP A 553 6.15 -3.98 15.35
N LEU A 554 5.30 -4.71 16.06
CA LEU A 554 3.88 -4.85 15.71
C LEU A 554 3.03 -3.90 16.57
N SER A 555 2.30 -3.02 15.90
CA SER A 555 1.33 -2.12 16.53
C SER A 555 -0.06 -2.76 16.51
N ARG A 556 -0.54 -3.21 17.68
CA ARG A 556 -1.91 -3.78 17.80
C ARG A 556 -3.04 -2.78 17.57
N LEU A 557 -2.71 -1.49 17.54
CA LEU A 557 -3.63 -0.42 17.21
C LEU A 557 -3.62 -0.08 15.70
N ASN A 558 -2.77 -0.74 14.91
CA ASN A 558 -2.64 -0.49 13.49
C ASN A 558 -3.32 -1.61 12.68
N ALA A 559 -4.51 -1.32 12.17
CA ALA A 559 -5.32 -2.26 11.40
C ALA A 559 -4.59 -2.83 10.17
N GLU A 560 -3.77 -1.99 9.51
CA GLU A 560 -3.05 -2.35 8.27
C GLU A 560 -1.97 -3.41 8.45
N GLN A 561 -1.51 -3.63 9.68
CA GLN A 561 -0.50 -4.64 9.97
C GLN A 561 -1.08 -6.04 10.17
N GLN A 562 -2.41 -6.22 10.09
CA GLN A 562 -3.09 -7.37 10.67
C GLN A 562 -4.11 -8.08 9.76
N TYR A 563 -3.96 -7.97 8.44
CA TYR A 563 -4.83 -8.61 7.44
C TYR A 563 -4.55 -10.08 7.16
N GLY A 564 -3.38 -10.59 7.55
CA GLY A 564 -2.85 -11.87 7.11
C GLY A 564 -3.78 -13.06 7.36
N VAL A 565 -3.84 -13.96 6.39
CA VAL A 565 -4.27 -15.35 6.59
C VAL A 565 -3.29 -16.06 7.52
N ILE A 566 -2.00 -15.77 7.33
CA ILE A 566 -0.91 -16.14 8.22
C ILE A 566 -0.60 -14.96 9.13
N ALA A 567 -0.80 -15.15 10.43
CA ALA A 567 -0.38 -14.20 11.44
C ALA A 567 1.15 -14.12 11.47
N ILE A 568 1.69 -12.91 11.43
CA ILE A 568 3.10 -12.65 11.72
C ILE A 568 3.17 -11.89 13.04
N GLU A 569 3.42 -12.63 14.11
CA GLU A 569 3.30 -12.14 15.49
C GLU A 569 4.63 -12.23 16.24
N PRO A 570 4.83 -11.40 17.30
CA PRO A 570 5.99 -11.51 18.16
C PRO A 570 6.19 -12.94 18.67
N LYS A 571 7.44 -13.40 18.70
CA LYS A 571 7.75 -14.69 19.32
C LYS A 571 7.60 -14.55 20.85
N PRO A 572 6.70 -15.29 21.50
CA PRO A 572 6.43 -15.12 22.93
C PRO A 572 7.70 -15.23 23.77
N ARG A 573 7.85 -14.32 24.74
CA ARG A 573 8.92 -14.36 25.76
C ARG A 573 8.67 -15.45 26.80
N LEU A 574 7.39 -15.69 27.09
CA LEU A 574 6.91 -16.73 28.00
C LEU A 574 6.15 -17.77 27.18
N SER A 575 6.48 -19.04 27.37
CA SER A 575 5.71 -20.14 26.79
C SER A 575 4.44 -20.38 27.58
N GLY A 576 3.36 -20.77 26.90
CA GLY A 576 2.08 -21.08 27.53
C GLY A 576 0.92 -20.35 26.87
N SER A 577 -0.18 -21.06 26.71
CA SER A 577 -1.42 -20.52 26.12
C SER A 577 -2.31 -19.82 27.14
N THR A 578 -2.28 -20.28 28.39
CA THR A 578 -3.06 -19.72 29.49
C THR A 578 -2.18 -18.95 30.47
N LEU A 579 -2.77 -18.06 31.27
CA LEU A 579 -2.08 -17.44 32.39
C LEU A 579 -1.39 -18.48 33.28
N ALA A 580 -2.10 -19.56 33.64
CA ALA A 580 -1.56 -20.63 34.49
C ALA A 580 -0.27 -21.25 33.93
N ASP A 581 -0.21 -21.49 32.61
CA ASP A 581 1.00 -22.00 31.95
C ASP A 581 2.19 -21.04 32.08
N ARG A 582 1.91 -19.73 32.04
CA ARG A 582 2.94 -18.67 32.04
C ARG A 582 3.43 -18.29 33.44
N LEU A 583 2.63 -18.51 34.49
CA LEU A 583 2.97 -18.10 35.86
C LEU A 583 4.32 -18.63 36.33
N THR A 584 4.68 -19.88 36.01
CA THR A 584 5.99 -20.44 36.38
C THR A 584 7.14 -19.67 35.72
N MET A 585 6.99 -19.28 34.45
CA MET A 585 8.03 -18.51 33.76
C MET A 585 8.11 -17.06 34.24
N TRP A 586 6.99 -16.46 34.63
CA TRP A 586 6.98 -15.14 35.24
C TRP A 586 7.86 -15.04 36.48
N GLN A 587 8.05 -16.12 37.24
CA GLN A 587 8.96 -16.15 38.39
C GLN A 587 10.43 -15.90 38.01
N THR A 588 10.80 -16.16 36.75
CA THR A 588 12.14 -15.89 36.21
C THR A 588 12.35 -14.43 35.78
N VAL A 589 11.26 -13.67 35.63
CA VAL A 589 11.29 -12.27 35.21
C VAL A 589 11.55 -11.38 36.43
N PRO A 590 12.59 -10.53 36.44
CA PRO A 590 12.87 -9.66 37.59
C PRO A 590 11.66 -8.83 38.01
N ALA A 591 11.44 -8.73 39.32
CA ALA A 591 10.35 -7.93 39.83
C ALA A 591 10.66 -6.44 39.80
N VAL A 592 9.62 -5.67 39.49
CA VAL A 592 9.59 -4.20 39.61
C VAL A 592 9.42 -3.81 41.07
N TYR A 593 8.53 -4.51 41.78
CA TYR A 593 8.31 -4.34 43.22
C TYR A 593 8.14 -5.70 43.91
N GLU A 594 9.13 -6.09 44.71
CA GLU A 594 9.12 -7.29 45.55
C GLU A 594 8.68 -8.54 44.78
N ASP A 595 7.58 -9.19 45.14
CA ASP A 595 6.95 -10.25 44.35
C ASP A 595 5.57 -9.83 43.82
N ASN A 596 5.18 -8.57 44.02
CA ASN A 596 3.84 -8.09 43.68
C ASN A 596 3.71 -7.62 42.24
N LEU A 597 4.75 -7.02 41.65
CA LEU A 597 4.67 -6.49 40.29
C LEU A 597 5.90 -6.88 39.50
N ARG A 598 5.67 -7.51 38.34
CA ARG A 598 6.70 -7.87 37.35
C ARG A 598 6.35 -7.24 36.01
N ALA A 599 7.38 -6.95 35.22
CA ALA A 599 7.20 -6.36 33.90
C ALA A 599 8.20 -6.96 32.91
N LEU A 600 7.75 -7.14 31.67
CA LEU A 600 8.60 -7.54 30.55
C LEU A 600 8.13 -6.85 29.26
N ALA A 601 8.98 -6.85 28.25
CA ALA A 601 8.73 -6.20 26.96
C ALA A 601 8.99 -7.16 25.79
N ASP A 602 8.19 -7.02 24.74
CA ASP A 602 8.43 -7.67 23.45
C ASP A 602 8.12 -6.73 22.27
N GLU A 603 8.16 -7.29 21.07
CA GLU A 603 7.99 -6.60 19.81
C GLU A 603 6.60 -5.98 19.61
N ALA A 604 5.62 -6.18 20.50
CA ALA A 604 4.29 -5.54 20.43
C ALA A 604 3.78 -4.94 21.74
N TYR A 605 4.26 -5.42 22.89
CA TYR A 605 3.65 -5.10 24.18
C TYR A 605 4.66 -4.77 25.28
N LEU A 606 4.22 -3.90 26.19
CA LEU A 606 4.60 -3.93 27.59
C LEU A 606 3.68 -4.92 28.33
N HIS A 607 4.25 -5.93 28.95
CA HIS A 607 3.54 -6.93 29.75
C HIS A 607 3.73 -6.63 31.24
N LEU A 608 2.67 -6.75 32.02
CA LEU A 608 2.67 -6.59 33.47
C LEU A 608 2.00 -7.81 34.13
N LEU A 609 2.60 -8.30 35.21
CA LEU A 609 1.98 -9.28 36.10
C LEU A 609 1.87 -8.69 37.49
N PHE A 610 0.64 -8.59 38.01
CA PHE A 610 0.38 -8.25 39.40
C PHE A 610 -0.03 -9.50 40.19
N ASP A 611 0.73 -9.80 41.25
CA ASP A 611 0.45 -10.86 42.19
C ASP A 611 0.08 -10.26 43.56
N PRO A 612 -1.13 -10.54 44.09
CA PRO A 612 -1.57 -10.01 45.38
C PRO A 612 -0.90 -10.69 46.59
N GLN A 613 -0.04 -11.68 46.39
CA GLN A 613 0.71 -12.38 47.45
C GLN A 613 -0.22 -12.96 48.54
N GLY A 614 -1.27 -13.66 48.09
CA GLY A 614 -2.23 -14.33 48.98
C GLY A 614 -3.31 -13.41 49.59
N ARG A 615 -3.33 -12.12 49.25
CA ARG A 615 -4.39 -11.17 49.64
C ARG A 615 -5.71 -11.37 48.86
N GLY A 616 -5.71 -12.22 47.84
CA GLY A 616 -6.83 -12.44 46.94
C GLY A 616 -6.99 -11.32 45.91
N LEU A 617 -8.04 -11.42 45.10
CA LEU A 617 -8.35 -10.50 44.01
C LEU A 617 -8.54 -9.06 44.51
N PRO A 618 -7.79 -8.07 44.01
CA PRO A 618 -8.08 -6.67 44.30
C PRO A 618 -9.40 -6.20 43.68
N ASP A 619 -10.15 -5.37 44.41
CA ASP A 619 -11.32 -4.65 43.90
C ASP A 619 -10.90 -3.62 42.84
N THR A 620 -9.72 -3.03 43.02
CA THR A 620 -9.14 -2.06 42.09
C THR A 620 -7.62 -2.12 42.17
N LEU A 621 -6.96 -2.24 41.02
CA LEU A 621 -5.53 -2.11 40.86
C LEU A 621 -5.24 -0.91 39.96
N PHE A 622 -4.37 -0.03 40.43
CA PHE A 622 -3.78 1.05 39.65
C PHE A 622 -2.31 0.75 39.38
N VAL A 623 -1.87 0.98 38.14
CA VAL A 623 -0.46 1.02 37.76
C VAL A 623 -0.20 2.30 37.00
N GLY A 624 0.62 3.19 37.56
CA GLY A 624 0.99 4.47 36.97
C GLY A 624 2.34 4.39 36.26
N LEU A 625 2.43 4.97 35.07
CA LEU A 625 3.60 4.97 34.19
C LEU A 625 4.08 6.41 33.92
N ASP A 626 5.35 6.67 34.23
CA ASP A 626 6.12 7.87 33.88
C ASP A 626 6.98 7.55 32.65
N ILE A 627 6.62 8.10 31.49
CA ILE A 627 7.14 7.72 30.17
C ILE A 627 7.91 8.88 29.52
N ALA A 628 7.35 10.10 29.52
CA ALA A 628 7.81 11.16 28.64
C ALA A 628 8.71 12.19 29.34
N ASP A 629 8.19 12.91 30.33
CA ASP A 629 8.94 13.94 31.07
C ASP A 629 8.73 13.77 32.57
N ARG A 630 9.78 13.32 33.27
CA ARG A 630 9.82 13.06 34.72
C ARG A 630 9.39 14.26 35.58
N ARG A 631 9.32 15.47 35.02
CA ARG A 631 8.90 16.71 35.70
C ARG A 631 7.41 17.03 35.50
N ARG A 632 6.71 16.31 34.62
CA ARG A 632 5.30 16.51 34.25
C ARG A 632 4.46 15.35 34.78
N GLY A 633 3.28 15.16 34.19
CA GLY A 633 2.32 14.13 34.59
C GLY A 633 1.46 14.51 35.80
N THR A 634 0.48 13.65 36.07
CA THR A 634 -0.45 13.78 37.20
C THR A 634 0.12 13.09 38.44
N THR A 635 -0.06 13.70 39.61
CA THR A 635 0.54 13.24 40.89
C THR A 635 -0.45 12.68 41.87
N ARG A 636 -1.66 12.32 41.41
CA ARG A 636 -2.66 11.59 42.20
C ARG A 636 -3.26 10.47 41.37
N TRP A 637 -3.78 9.47 42.05
CA TRP A 637 -4.55 8.39 41.43
C TRP A 637 -5.92 8.87 40.94
N PRO A 638 -6.51 8.23 39.91
CA PRO A 638 -7.90 8.45 39.54
C PRO A 638 -8.84 8.14 40.72
N ALA A 639 -9.81 9.00 40.99
CA ALA A 639 -10.88 8.79 41.98
C ALA A 639 -10.45 8.43 43.44
N LYS A 640 -9.15 8.53 43.78
CA LYS A 640 -8.62 8.37 45.14
C LYS A 640 -7.97 9.69 45.59
N ALA A 641 -8.82 10.62 46.00
CA ALA A 641 -8.45 12.02 46.25
C ALA A 641 -7.26 12.22 47.21
N ASP A 642 -7.04 11.31 48.17
CA ASP A 642 -6.12 11.56 49.29
C ASP A 642 -4.70 11.01 49.15
N SER A 643 -4.38 10.28 48.07
CA SER A 643 -3.05 9.65 47.90
C SER A 643 -2.22 10.32 46.81
N ARG A 644 -1.10 10.93 47.22
CA ARG A 644 -0.13 11.58 46.35
C ARG A 644 0.92 10.58 45.85
N LEU A 645 1.22 10.65 44.56
CA LEU A 645 2.24 9.86 43.88
C LEU A 645 3.64 10.45 44.07
N PRO A 646 4.69 9.61 44.21
CA PRO A 646 6.07 10.07 44.31
C PRO A 646 6.61 10.65 42.99
N ILE A 647 6.03 10.26 41.86
CA ILE A 647 6.33 10.74 40.51
C ILE A 647 5.06 11.34 39.88
N GLY A 648 5.21 12.12 38.80
CA GLY A 648 4.07 12.41 37.94
C GLY A 648 3.93 11.30 36.89
N VAL A 649 2.71 10.85 36.65
CA VAL A 649 2.43 9.76 35.71
C VAL A 649 1.68 10.30 34.50
N GLU A 650 2.11 9.90 33.30
CA GLU A 650 1.41 10.22 32.05
C GLU A 650 0.31 9.22 31.71
N PHE A 651 0.45 7.97 32.15
CA PHE A 651 -0.55 6.93 31.90
C PHE A 651 -0.85 6.17 33.18
N THR A 652 -2.11 5.82 33.39
CA THR A 652 -2.54 4.96 34.50
C THR A 652 -3.40 3.83 33.98
N ILE A 653 -2.98 2.60 34.24
CA ILE A 653 -3.81 1.42 34.06
C ILE A 653 -4.73 1.31 35.28
N VAL A 654 -6.02 1.15 35.02
CA VAL A 654 -7.06 0.87 36.02
C VAL A 654 -7.59 -0.52 35.72
N ALA A 655 -7.37 -1.45 36.63
CA ALA A 655 -7.84 -2.83 36.54
C ALA A 655 -8.84 -3.09 37.66
N THR A 656 -9.97 -3.69 37.30
CA THR A 656 -11.02 -4.20 38.19
C THR A 656 -11.28 -5.66 37.81
N PRO A 657 -12.01 -6.44 38.63
CA PRO A 657 -12.38 -7.81 38.28
C PRO A 657 -13.07 -7.97 36.92
N SER A 658 -13.73 -6.92 36.40
CA SER A 658 -14.52 -6.96 35.17
C SER A 658 -13.92 -6.19 33.99
N GLU A 659 -12.97 -5.28 34.23
CA GLU A 659 -12.50 -4.35 33.20
C GLU A 659 -11.08 -3.88 33.48
N VAL A 660 -10.27 -3.79 32.41
CA VAL A 660 -8.97 -3.12 32.42
C VAL A 660 -8.98 -1.97 31.41
N ARG A 661 -8.55 -0.78 31.85
CA ARG A 661 -8.45 0.40 30.99
C ARG A 661 -7.13 1.14 31.16
N VAL A 662 -6.68 1.81 30.09
CA VAL A 662 -5.53 2.72 30.11
C VAL A 662 -6.03 4.16 30.00
N LEU A 663 -5.83 4.94 31.06
CA LEU A 663 -6.15 6.36 31.10
C LEU A 663 -4.88 7.20 30.90
N ALA A 664 -5.02 8.40 30.35
CA ALA A 664 -3.90 9.29 30.09
C ALA A 664 -4.03 10.60 30.88
N ASP A 665 -2.89 11.13 31.32
CA ASP A 665 -2.78 12.54 31.66
C ASP A 665 -3.21 13.36 30.42
N PRO A 666 -4.02 14.41 30.60
CA PRO A 666 -4.43 15.27 29.50
C PRO A 666 -3.26 15.78 28.63
N ASN A 667 -2.09 16.04 29.18
CA ASN A 667 -0.94 16.50 28.39
C ASN A 667 -0.28 15.39 27.56
N ALA A 668 -0.61 14.12 27.84
CA ALA A 668 -0.10 12.95 27.13
C ALA A 668 -1.11 12.37 26.12
N ASN A 669 -2.36 12.83 26.09
CA ASN A 669 -3.36 12.31 25.17
C ASN A 669 -3.27 13.01 23.78
N PRO A 670 -2.93 12.28 22.70
CA PRO A 670 -2.77 12.85 21.36
C PRO A 670 -4.09 13.17 20.64
N PHE A 671 -5.22 12.67 21.13
CA PHE A 671 -6.54 12.87 20.54
C PHE A 671 -7.42 13.71 21.47
N ARG A 672 -7.84 14.88 20.98
CA ARG A 672 -8.67 15.81 21.72
C ARG A 672 -10.05 15.88 21.11
N ILE A 673 -11.04 15.39 21.84
CA ILE A 673 -12.43 15.36 21.40
C ILE A 673 -13.20 16.47 22.08
N GLU A 674 -13.73 17.39 21.27
CA GLU A 674 -14.56 18.50 21.73
C GLU A 674 -15.99 18.31 21.23
N ARG A 675 -16.96 18.53 22.10
CA ARG A 675 -18.38 18.61 21.69
C ARG A 675 -18.64 19.98 21.09
N MET A 676 -19.16 20.02 19.86
CA MET A 676 -19.49 21.26 19.19
C MET A 676 -20.63 22.00 19.90
N ARG A 677 -20.52 23.34 19.91
CA ARG A 677 -21.53 24.24 20.50
C ARG A 677 -22.74 24.49 19.61
N VAL A 678 -22.57 24.37 18.29
CA VAL A 678 -23.61 24.62 17.29
C VAL A 678 -23.77 23.38 16.43
N VAL A 679 -25.00 22.87 16.37
CA VAL A 679 -25.38 21.67 15.63
C VAL A 679 -26.72 21.96 14.99
N THR A 680 -26.88 21.63 13.70
CA THR A 680 -28.20 21.57 13.09
C THR A 680 -28.89 20.29 13.55
N ASP A 681 -29.95 20.40 14.33
CA ASP A 681 -30.78 19.27 14.76
C ASP A 681 -31.90 19.05 13.72
N PRO A 682 -32.13 17.81 13.23
CA PRO A 682 -31.45 16.55 13.59
C PRO A 682 -30.19 16.24 12.78
N VAL A 683 -29.22 15.60 13.46
CA VAL A 683 -28.04 14.98 12.84
C VAL A 683 -28.32 13.48 12.66
N THR A 684 -28.01 12.96 11.46
CA THR A 684 -28.19 11.55 11.13
C THR A 684 -27.08 10.71 11.76
N VAL A 685 -27.47 9.63 12.44
CA VAL A 685 -26.55 8.65 13.00
C VAL A 685 -26.47 7.45 12.06
N PRO A 686 -25.28 7.07 11.57
CA PRO A 686 -25.11 5.86 10.79
C PRO A 686 -25.59 4.63 11.58
N PRO A 687 -26.35 3.71 10.97
CA PRO A 687 -26.79 2.49 11.65
C PRO A 687 -25.60 1.53 11.80
N ILE A 688 -24.97 1.52 12.97
CA ILE A 688 -23.82 0.65 13.24
C ILE A 688 -24.28 -0.58 14.02
N THR A 689 -24.20 -1.72 13.37
CA THR A 689 -24.38 -3.04 14.00
C THR A 689 -23.05 -3.49 14.64
N ASN A 690 -23.13 -4.21 15.77
CA ASN A 690 -21.98 -4.63 16.58
C ASN A 690 -21.03 -3.48 16.96
N PRO A 691 -21.51 -2.48 17.73
CA PRO A 691 -20.69 -1.33 18.09
C PRO A 691 -19.49 -1.74 18.95
N PRO A 692 -18.30 -1.14 18.72
CA PRO A 692 -17.13 -1.43 19.56
C PRO A 692 -17.31 -0.89 20.98
N PRO A 693 -16.55 -1.41 21.96
CA PRO A 693 -16.55 -0.90 23.33
C PRO A 693 -16.31 0.61 23.40
N GLY A 694 -17.15 1.29 24.18
CA GLY A 694 -17.06 2.74 24.38
C GLY A 694 -17.35 3.57 23.12
N MET A 695 -18.04 3.01 22.12
CA MET A 695 -18.52 3.77 20.96
C MET A 695 -19.32 5.00 21.40
N PHE A 696 -19.06 6.13 20.76
CA PHE A 696 -19.82 7.36 20.94
C PHE A 696 -20.13 7.97 19.57
N VAL A 697 -21.30 8.58 19.48
CA VAL A 697 -21.79 9.26 18.29
C VAL A 697 -22.23 10.65 18.70
N GLY A 698 -21.93 11.64 17.87
CA GLY A 698 -22.51 12.95 18.06
C GLY A 698 -21.76 14.06 17.35
N PRO A 699 -22.09 15.31 17.69
CA PRO A 699 -21.48 16.49 17.12
C PRO A 699 -20.12 16.74 17.76
N TYR A 700 -19.15 15.91 17.42
CA TYR A 700 -17.79 15.98 17.95
C TYR A 700 -16.80 16.45 16.89
N LEU A 701 -15.80 17.20 17.32
CA LEU A 701 -14.60 17.51 16.56
C LEU A 701 -13.40 16.83 17.21
N GLN A 702 -12.50 16.32 16.39
CA GLN A 702 -11.22 15.79 16.83
C GLN A 702 -10.12 16.77 16.45
N HIS A 703 -9.42 17.24 17.46
CA HIS A 703 -8.19 17.98 17.31
C HIS A 703 -7.02 16.99 17.43
N TYR A 704 -6.24 16.88 16.36
CA TYR A 704 -5.12 15.94 16.24
C TYR A 704 -3.83 16.58 16.70
N ASN A 705 -3.03 15.84 17.47
CA ASN A 705 -1.66 16.21 17.78
C ASN A 705 -1.54 17.61 18.46
N LEU A 706 -2.59 18.08 19.14
CA LEU A 706 -2.59 19.36 19.85
C LEU A 706 -2.14 19.17 21.31
N PRO A 707 -0.92 19.62 21.68
CA PRO A 707 -0.42 19.40 23.01
C PRO A 707 -1.01 20.43 23.97
N LEU A 708 -1.49 19.97 25.12
CA LEU A 708 -1.70 20.87 26.25
C LEU A 708 -0.33 21.31 26.78
N ARG A 709 -0.15 22.61 26.96
CA ARG A 709 1.03 23.17 27.64
C ARG A 709 0.95 22.84 29.12
N GLY A 710 1.37 21.63 29.47
CA GLY A 710 1.20 21.07 30.81
C GLY A 710 2.34 21.34 31.76
N ARG A 711 2.01 21.80 32.97
CA ARG A 711 2.82 21.64 34.18
C ARG A 711 2.39 20.36 34.89
N ARG A 712 3.21 19.87 35.83
CA ARG A 712 2.83 18.81 36.77
C ARG A 712 1.46 19.10 37.40
N ARG A 713 0.57 18.11 37.42
CA ARG A 713 -0.80 18.24 37.95
C ARG A 713 -0.95 17.53 39.29
N ASP A 714 -1.72 18.13 40.20
CA ASP A 714 -2.02 17.58 41.54
C ASP A 714 -3.52 17.36 41.75
N ASP A 715 -4.26 17.09 40.66
CA ASP A 715 -5.66 16.69 40.68
C ASP A 715 -5.80 15.20 40.32
N THR A 716 -7.03 14.69 40.28
CA THR A 716 -7.36 13.28 40.00
C THR A 716 -7.91 13.05 38.59
N GLY A 717 -7.86 14.07 37.72
CA GLY A 717 -8.48 14.04 36.40
C GLY A 717 -7.58 13.38 35.36
N TYR A 718 -8.05 12.28 34.79
CA TYR A 718 -7.43 11.60 33.65
C TYR A 718 -8.41 11.54 32.48
N ASP A 719 -7.86 11.60 31.27
CA ASP A 719 -8.64 11.46 30.06
C ASP A 719 -8.73 10.00 29.64
N SER A 720 -9.89 9.65 29.11
CA SER A 720 -10.00 8.44 28.31
C SER A 720 -9.37 8.64 26.93
N LEU A 721 -8.88 7.57 26.34
CA LEU A 721 -8.20 7.57 25.04
C LEU A 721 -9.21 7.46 23.89
N ARG A 722 -10.21 8.34 23.87
CA ARG A 722 -11.22 8.33 22.80
C ARG A 722 -10.64 8.84 21.47
N VAL A 723 -11.12 8.29 20.36
CA VAL A 723 -10.75 8.69 19.00
C VAL A 723 -11.96 8.68 18.06
N ILE A 724 -12.11 9.71 17.24
CA ILE A 724 -13.04 9.79 16.11
C ILE A 724 -12.39 9.13 14.90
N ILE A 725 -13.12 8.23 14.25
CA ILE A 725 -12.63 7.43 13.10
C ILE A 725 -13.51 7.55 11.86
N ASN A 726 -14.77 7.94 12.03
CA ASN A 726 -15.61 8.45 10.95
C ASN A 726 -15.92 9.90 11.31
N ARG A 727 -15.50 10.84 10.45
CA ARG A 727 -15.69 12.27 10.71
C ARG A 727 -17.16 12.65 10.56
N ARG A 728 -17.49 13.88 10.98
CA ARG A 728 -18.73 14.53 10.58
C ARG A 728 -18.68 14.88 9.09
N ARG A 729 -19.78 14.69 8.38
CA ARG A 729 -19.86 14.88 6.91
C ARG A 729 -21.26 15.26 6.47
N PHE A 730 -21.39 15.67 5.22
CA PHE A 730 -22.64 16.10 4.61
C PHE A 730 -22.89 15.31 3.33
N ALA A 731 -24.16 15.00 3.06
CA ALA A 731 -24.62 14.59 1.74
C ALA A 731 -24.84 15.82 0.85
N ARG A 732 -24.94 15.60 -0.47
CA ARG A 732 -25.21 16.67 -1.45
C ARG A 732 -26.57 17.34 -1.27
N ASP A 733 -27.55 16.64 -0.69
CA ASP A 733 -28.85 17.21 -0.32
C ASP A 733 -28.82 18.02 0.99
N GLY A 734 -27.64 18.11 1.63
CA GLY A 734 -27.42 18.78 2.90
C GLY A 734 -27.63 17.88 4.12
N THR A 735 -28.03 16.61 3.99
CA THR A 735 -28.15 15.70 5.13
C THR A 735 -26.83 15.65 5.90
N GLU A 736 -26.88 15.88 7.20
CA GLU A 736 -25.69 15.90 8.06
C GLU A 736 -25.54 14.56 8.76
N TYR A 737 -24.36 13.95 8.67
CA TYR A 737 -23.99 12.72 9.37
C TYR A 737 -23.07 13.02 10.55
N ALA A 738 -23.40 12.43 11.70
CA ALA A 738 -22.65 12.58 12.94
C ALA A 738 -21.25 11.99 12.84
N ALA A 739 -20.30 12.58 13.57
CA ALA A 739 -19.02 11.94 13.80
C ALA A 739 -19.20 10.70 14.70
N VAL A 740 -18.43 9.66 14.42
CA VAL A 740 -18.41 8.42 15.20
C VAL A 740 -16.99 8.10 15.64
N GLY A 741 -16.88 7.69 16.90
CA GLY A 741 -15.63 7.24 17.49
C GLY A 741 -15.82 6.16 18.52
N TYR A 742 -14.72 5.67 19.08
CA TYR A 742 -14.70 4.67 20.12
C TYR A 742 -13.62 4.95 21.16
N ASP A 743 -13.67 4.20 22.26
CA ASP A 743 -12.77 4.38 23.37
C ASP A 743 -11.69 3.29 23.40
N ARG A 744 -10.53 3.57 22.78
CA ARG A 744 -9.39 2.63 22.74
C ARG A 744 -8.69 2.43 24.08
N SER A 745 -9.14 3.08 25.17
CA SER A 745 -8.62 2.80 26.51
C SER A 745 -9.02 1.42 27.03
N ILE A 746 -10.13 0.85 26.54
CA ILE A 746 -10.71 -0.39 27.06
C ILE A 746 -9.97 -1.59 26.45
N LEU A 747 -9.36 -2.42 27.31
CA LEU A 747 -8.62 -3.61 26.88
C LEU A 747 -9.53 -4.85 26.92
N PRO A 748 -9.65 -5.60 25.80
CA PRO A 748 -10.42 -6.85 25.77
C PRO A 748 -9.87 -7.89 26.76
N ALA A 749 -10.76 -8.58 27.46
CA ALA A 749 -10.39 -9.67 28.36
C ALA A 749 -10.15 -10.98 27.59
N GLY A 750 -9.31 -11.86 28.14
CA GLY A 750 -9.15 -13.24 27.67
C GLY A 750 -7.74 -13.58 27.21
N ALA A 751 -7.62 -14.79 26.64
CA ALA A 751 -6.34 -15.34 26.20
C ALA A 751 -5.79 -14.63 24.96
N ALA A 752 -4.46 -14.69 24.79
CA ALA A 752 -3.80 -14.29 23.56
C ALA A 752 -4.32 -15.14 22.36
N PRO A 753 -4.38 -14.57 21.14
CA PRO A 753 -3.90 -13.24 20.74
C PRO A 753 -4.94 -12.11 20.93
N ASP A 754 -6.23 -12.43 21.10
CA ASP A 754 -7.33 -11.46 21.04
C ASP A 754 -7.60 -10.74 22.37
N GLY A 755 -7.44 -11.43 23.50
CA GLY A 755 -7.48 -10.80 24.81
C GLY A 755 -6.17 -10.08 25.12
N PHE A 756 -6.24 -9.10 26.01
CA PHE A 756 -5.13 -8.23 26.43
C PHE A 756 -4.92 -8.28 27.94
N TRP A 757 -5.78 -8.97 28.68
CA TRP A 757 -5.56 -9.26 30.08
C TRP A 757 -6.27 -10.55 30.49
N GLU A 758 -5.66 -11.26 31.43
CA GLU A 758 -6.19 -12.48 32.04
C GLU A 758 -6.13 -12.35 33.57
N LEU A 759 -7.11 -12.96 34.24
CA LEU A 759 -7.22 -12.99 35.69
C LEU A 759 -7.29 -14.44 36.17
N ASP A 760 -6.40 -14.82 37.08
CA ASP A 760 -6.56 -16.00 37.90
C ASP A 760 -7.40 -15.65 39.13
N SER A 761 -8.68 -16.05 39.11
CA SER A 761 -9.61 -15.79 40.21
C SER A 761 -9.22 -16.47 41.54
N ALA A 762 -8.43 -17.54 41.50
CA ALA A 762 -8.06 -18.29 42.70
C ALA A 762 -6.95 -17.58 43.49
N SER A 763 -5.90 -17.12 42.81
CA SER A 763 -4.82 -16.36 43.43
C SER A 763 -5.12 -14.86 43.51
N GLY A 764 -5.95 -14.34 42.61
CA GLY A 764 -6.13 -12.91 42.37
C GLY A 764 -5.06 -12.30 41.47
N THR A 765 -4.24 -13.11 40.81
CA THR A 765 -3.15 -12.67 39.92
C THR A 765 -3.69 -12.15 38.60
N VAL A 766 -3.22 -10.99 38.15
CA VAL A 766 -3.64 -10.35 36.90
C VAL A 766 -2.44 -10.18 35.97
N GLU A 767 -2.56 -10.66 34.73
CA GLU A 767 -1.61 -10.39 33.65
C GLU A 767 -2.23 -9.40 32.66
N ILE A 768 -1.50 -8.36 32.27
CA ILE A 768 -1.96 -7.28 31.37
C ILE A 768 -0.91 -7.06 30.27
N ARG A 769 -1.38 -7.00 29.02
CA ARG A 769 -0.61 -6.70 27.81
C ARG A 769 -1.03 -5.36 27.26
N ILE A 770 -0.10 -4.42 27.19
CA ILE A 770 -0.35 -3.03 26.80
C ILE A 770 0.38 -2.77 25.48
N PRO A 771 -0.35 -2.45 24.39
CA PRO A 771 0.26 -2.03 23.13
C PRO A 771 1.12 -0.78 23.33
N TRP A 772 2.33 -0.78 22.76
CA TRP A 772 3.26 0.35 22.86
C TRP A 772 2.63 1.69 22.46
N THR A 773 1.88 1.71 21.36
CA THR A 773 1.19 2.90 20.83
C THR A 773 0.05 3.40 21.68
N LEU A 774 -0.47 2.59 22.61
CA LEU A 774 -1.52 3.03 23.55
C LEU A 774 -0.96 3.97 24.62
N ILE A 775 0.32 3.80 24.95
CA ILE A 775 1.06 4.57 25.96
C ILE A 775 2.14 5.47 25.34
N ASN A 776 1.92 5.91 24.10
CA ASN A 776 2.79 6.84 23.36
C ASN A 776 4.25 6.37 23.17
N VAL A 777 4.53 5.07 23.24
CA VAL A 777 5.82 4.55 22.78
C VAL A 777 5.78 4.46 21.26
N ALA A 778 6.52 5.37 20.61
CA ALA A 778 6.51 5.61 19.17
C ALA A 778 7.30 4.57 18.39
N ASP A 779 8.42 4.11 18.98
CA ASP A 779 9.24 3.03 18.47
C ASP A 779 9.94 2.32 19.65
N PRO A 780 9.42 1.17 20.11
CA PRO A 780 10.05 0.42 21.18
C PRO A 780 11.40 -0.18 20.76
N SER A 781 11.67 -0.35 19.46
CA SER A 781 12.92 -0.93 18.95
C SER A 781 14.12 0.00 19.07
N SER A 782 13.90 1.32 19.08
CA SER A 782 14.94 2.34 19.28
C SER A 782 14.69 3.25 20.49
N LEU A 783 13.84 2.80 21.42
CA LEU A 783 13.50 3.50 22.67
C LEU A 783 13.00 4.92 22.42
N GLN A 784 11.99 5.09 21.56
CA GLN A 784 11.39 6.39 21.27
C GLN A 784 9.97 6.48 21.83
N VAL A 785 9.66 7.63 22.43
CA VAL A 785 8.34 7.98 22.95
C VAL A 785 7.89 9.31 22.39
N LEU A 786 6.58 9.49 22.26
CA LEU A 786 5.99 10.76 21.87
C LEU A 786 5.87 11.67 23.09
N SER A 787 6.47 12.86 22.98
CA SER A 787 6.37 13.90 24.00
C SER A 787 6.17 15.27 23.35
N SER A 788 5.41 16.13 23.99
CA SER A 788 5.29 17.55 23.63
C SER A 788 6.23 18.42 24.48
N THR A 789 6.82 19.47 23.90
CA THR A 789 7.60 20.46 24.66
C THR A 789 6.83 21.77 24.81
N ALA A 790 7.25 22.64 25.74
CA ALA A 790 6.59 23.94 25.92
C ALA A 790 6.76 24.87 24.70
N ASP A 791 7.78 24.60 23.88
CA ASP A 791 8.27 25.46 22.81
C ASP A 791 7.98 24.93 21.39
N THR A 792 7.37 23.74 21.25
CA THR A 792 7.00 23.17 19.95
C THR A 792 5.59 23.60 19.57
N ALA A 793 5.46 24.41 18.52
CA ALA A 793 4.18 24.66 17.85
C ALA A 793 3.63 23.40 17.13
N ASP A 794 4.48 22.39 16.93
CA ASP A 794 4.27 21.27 15.99
C ASP A 794 3.76 19.96 16.62
N GLY A 795 3.29 19.98 17.87
CA GLY A 795 2.66 18.81 18.51
C GLY A 795 3.61 17.84 19.23
N PHE A 796 3.24 16.55 19.23
CA PHE A 796 4.05 15.46 19.79
C PHE A 796 5.19 15.09 18.85
N VAL A 797 6.39 14.94 19.41
CA VAL A 797 7.61 14.57 18.66
C VAL A 797 8.31 13.38 19.32
N PRO A 798 9.02 12.53 18.55
CA PRO A 798 9.77 11.42 19.11
C PRO A 798 10.93 11.91 19.99
N ARG A 799 11.10 11.29 21.16
CA ARG A 799 12.18 11.55 22.11
C ARG A 799 12.72 10.21 22.64
N PRO A 800 14.04 10.13 22.89
CA PRO A 800 14.61 8.97 23.55
C PRO A 800 14.04 8.76 24.96
N ILE A 801 13.78 7.52 25.34
CA ILE A 801 13.46 7.11 26.71
C ILE A 801 14.53 6.15 27.24
N GLU A 802 14.93 6.33 28.51
CA GLU A 802 15.87 5.41 29.18
C GLU A 802 15.16 4.27 29.93
N SER A 803 13.98 4.56 30.47
CA SER A 803 13.23 3.67 31.36
C SER A 803 11.84 4.24 31.63
N ILE A 804 10.86 3.37 31.90
CA ILE A 804 9.53 3.76 32.38
C ILE A 804 9.54 3.75 33.91
N GLY A 805 9.18 4.87 34.54
CA GLY A 805 8.92 4.91 35.99
C GLY A 805 7.60 4.22 36.29
N VAL A 806 7.58 3.34 37.30
CA VAL A 806 6.39 2.54 37.63
C VAL A 806 5.98 2.77 39.07
N VAL A 807 4.71 3.02 39.33
CA VAL A 807 4.09 3.03 40.68
C VAL A 807 2.83 2.20 40.65
N ALA A 808 2.44 1.61 41.76
CA ALA A 808 1.23 0.80 41.82
C ALA A 808 0.44 1.03 43.10
N ALA A 809 -0.87 0.77 43.06
CA ALA A 809 -1.72 0.75 44.24
C ALA A 809 -2.86 -0.25 44.05
N ALA A 810 -3.09 -1.10 45.04
CA ALA A 810 -4.19 -2.06 45.03
C ALA A 810 -5.12 -1.79 46.21
N ARG A 811 -6.43 -1.87 45.97
CA ARG A 811 -7.48 -1.90 46.98
C ARG A 811 -8.04 -3.31 47.06
N PHE A 812 -8.05 -3.88 48.25
CA PHE A 812 -8.60 -5.21 48.50
C PHE A 812 -9.99 -5.13 49.14
N SER A 813 -10.64 -6.28 49.23
CA SER A 813 -12.01 -6.43 49.75
C SER A 813 -12.20 -5.98 51.20
N ASP A 814 -11.12 -5.90 51.99
CA ASP A 814 -11.11 -5.31 53.34
C ASP A 814 -11.14 -3.78 53.33
N GLY A 815 -11.15 -3.16 52.15
CA GLY A 815 -11.12 -1.72 51.94
C GLY A 815 -9.73 -1.09 52.09
N ALA A 816 -8.70 -1.88 52.44
CA ALA A 816 -7.35 -1.38 52.65
C ALA A 816 -6.64 -1.12 51.31
N TRP A 817 -5.86 -0.05 51.28
CA TRP A 817 -4.98 0.27 50.16
C TRP A 817 -3.55 -0.15 50.46
N GLN A 818 -2.95 -0.89 49.54
CA GLN A 818 -1.52 -1.12 49.50
C GLN A 818 -0.92 -0.35 48.32
N GLN A 819 0.27 0.22 48.50
CA GLN A 819 0.92 1.06 47.49
C GLN A 819 2.40 0.72 47.36
N TRP A 820 2.90 0.81 46.13
CA TRP A 820 4.30 0.61 45.77
C TRP A 820 4.84 1.84 45.04
N PRO A 821 6.02 2.35 45.43
CA PRO A 821 6.94 1.80 46.44
C PRO A 821 6.40 1.88 47.88
N VAL A 822 6.74 0.90 48.71
CA VAL A 822 6.39 0.89 50.14
C VAL A 822 7.38 1.79 50.90
N GLY A 823 6.85 2.71 51.72
CA GLY A 823 7.66 3.55 52.60
C GLY A 823 8.58 4.52 51.86
N ARG A 824 9.89 4.43 52.13
CA ARG A 824 10.93 5.29 51.51
C ARG A 824 11.65 4.63 50.33
N THR A 825 11.14 3.49 49.85
CA THR A 825 11.74 2.77 48.72
C THR A 825 11.72 3.65 47.47
N PRO A 826 12.81 3.71 46.68
CA PRO A 826 12.81 4.46 45.43
C PRO A 826 11.77 3.96 44.45
N VAL A 827 11.30 4.86 43.57
CA VAL A 827 10.43 4.48 42.47
C VAL A 827 11.18 3.56 41.51
N ALA A 828 10.60 2.39 41.25
CA ALA A 828 11.14 1.41 40.33
C ALA A 828 11.10 1.93 38.88
N ARG A 829 12.09 1.49 38.10
CA ARG A 829 12.25 1.88 36.70
C ARG A 829 12.39 0.64 35.83
N PHE A 830 11.40 0.42 34.98
CA PHE A 830 11.42 -0.65 34.01
C PHE A 830 12.27 -0.24 32.79
N ARG A 831 13.18 -1.14 32.37
CA ARG A 831 14.03 -0.99 31.19
C ARG A 831 13.83 -2.18 30.28
N TRP A 832 13.96 -1.96 29.00
CA TRP A 832 14.00 -3.02 28.00
C TRP A 832 15.11 -2.74 26.99
N GLU A 833 15.53 -3.80 26.31
CA GLU A 833 16.60 -3.72 25.32
C GLU A 833 16.05 -3.28 23.96
N PRO A 834 16.72 -2.36 23.25
CA PRO A 834 16.40 -2.05 21.85
C PRO A 834 16.72 -3.23 20.92
N TRP A 835 16.24 -3.18 19.69
CA TRP A 835 16.52 -4.20 18.68
C TRP A 835 16.57 -3.65 17.25
N GLU A 836 17.38 -4.31 16.41
CA GLU A 836 17.44 -4.12 14.96
C GLU A 836 16.97 -5.38 14.20
N VAL A 837 16.74 -6.49 14.92
CA VAL A 837 16.23 -7.75 14.36
C VAL A 837 15.10 -8.24 15.27
N PRO A 838 13.83 -8.09 14.86
CA PRO A 838 12.70 -8.48 15.68
C PRO A 838 12.56 -9.99 15.74
N ARG A 839 12.08 -10.52 16.87
CA ARG A 839 11.74 -11.93 17.01
C ARG A 839 10.26 -12.12 16.71
N TRP A 840 9.97 -12.99 15.76
CA TRP A 840 8.61 -13.25 15.31
C TRP A 840 8.41 -14.73 15.01
N ARG A 841 7.15 -15.12 14.82
CA ARG A 841 6.75 -16.43 14.32
C ARG A 841 5.57 -16.28 13.36
N ALA A 842 5.43 -17.23 12.45
CA ALA A 842 4.25 -17.38 11.61
C ALA A 842 3.25 -18.35 12.25
N ARG A 843 1.94 -18.06 12.15
CA ARG A 843 0.87 -18.94 12.61
C ARG A 843 -0.34 -18.86 11.67
N ARG A 844 -0.87 -20.00 11.22
CA ARG A 844 -2.13 -20.03 10.46
C ARG A 844 -3.27 -19.51 11.35
N ARG A 845 -4.05 -18.53 10.87
CA ARG A 845 -5.23 -18.02 11.57
C ARG A 845 -6.49 -18.83 11.21
N PRO A 846 -7.57 -18.78 12.02
CA PRO A 846 -8.86 -19.41 11.72
C PRO A 846 -9.46 -19.04 10.34
N VAL A 847 -9.07 -17.89 9.78
CA VAL A 847 -9.50 -17.48 8.43
C VAL A 847 -9.02 -18.46 7.35
N PHE A 848 -7.88 -19.13 7.52
CA PHE A 848 -7.41 -20.16 6.57
C PHE A 848 -8.48 -21.25 6.37
N ASP A 849 -8.99 -21.81 7.47
CA ASP A 849 -10.01 -22.86 7.43
C ASP A 849 -11.36 -22.31 6.94
N ALA A 850 -11.69 -21.06 7.27
CA ALA A 850 -12.91 -20.41 6.79
C ALA A 850 -12.89 -20.22 5.27
N MET A 851 -11.75 -19.78 4.73
CA MET A 851 -11.51 -19.63 3.29
C MET A 851 -11.55 -20.99 2.59
N GLN A 852 -10.95 -22.02 3.17
CA GLN A 852 -11.00 -23.38 2.63
C GLN A 852 -12.44 -23.90 2.51
N ARG A 853 -13.27 -23.65 3.52
CA ARG A 853 -14.71 -24.01 3.48
C ARG A 853 -15.46 -23.24 2.40
N VAL A 854 -15.35 -21.92 2.34
CA VAL A 854 -16.11 -21.12 1.37
C VAL A 854 -15.65 -21.42 -0.06
N PHE A 855 -14.35 -21.54 -0.32
CA PHE A 855 -13.83 -21.90 -1.65
C PHE A 855 -14.29 -23.28 -2.11
N SER A 856 -14.37 -24.25 -1.22
CA SER A 856 -14.93 -25.58 -1.53
C SER A 856 -16.42 -25.53 -1.87
N GLN A 857 -17.20 -24.68 -1.17
CA GLN A 857 -18.63 -24.47 -1.48
C GLN A 857 -18.84 -23.81 -2.84
N LEU A 858 -17.98 -22.86 -3.21
CA LEU A 858 -18.02 -22.23 -4.54
C LEU A 858 -17.77 -23.26 -5.65
N ASP A 859 -16.82 -24.18 -5.46
CA ASP A 859 -16.54 -25.25 -6.43
C ASP A 859 -17.75 -26.17 -6.67
N GLN A 860 -18.48 -26.55 -5.61
CA GLN A 860 -19.68 -27.39 -5.72
C GLN A 860 -20.82 -26.71 -6.48
N ARG A 861 -21.00 -25.40 -6.28
CA ARG A 861 -22.03 -24.61 -6.99
C ARG A 861 -21.73 -24.46 -8.48
N VAL A 862 -20.46 -24.41 -8.84
CA VAL A 862 -20.01 -24.38 -10.24
C VAL A 862 -20.17 -25.76 -10.90
N ALA A 863 -19.97 -26.86 -10.17
CA ALA A 863 -20.13 -28.22 -10.70
C ALA A 863 -21.60 -28.66 -10.90
N GLY A 864 -22.55 -28.02 -10.21
CA GLY A 864 -24.00 -28.29 -10.32
C GLY A 864 -24.76 -27.45 -11.35
N ARG A 865 -24.06 -26.53 -12.04
CA ARG A 865 -24.57 -25.75 -13.19
C ARG A 865 -23.89 -26.24 -14.46
#